data_AF-A0AA38GYA7-F1
#
_entry.id   AF-A0AA38GYA7-F1
#
_cell.length_a   1.000
_cell.length_b   1.000
_cell.length_c   1.000
_cell.angle_alpha   90.00
_cell.angle_beta   90.00
_cell.angle_gamma   90.00
#
_symmetry.space_group_name_H-M   'P 1'
#
loop_
_entity.id
_entity.type
_entity.pdbx_description
1 polymer ?
#
loop_
_entity_poly.entity_id
_entity_poly.type
_entity_poly.pdbx_seq_one_letter_code
_entity_poly.pdbx_strand_id
1 'polypeptide(L)'
;MSSAGDTEGSKRSLNEINHEIETEACTQKMDVDVIDVSDGSEDCTARNDGVQIISEQLEDTATQMEGTNITEAHAIEEDVLYRVESANGHTEAHAIEEDMQYKVENADGHPDDWDLGDILKEIEDCGKGMDIDIAREVVDLGRNKDIATVVEETESSEEELDIFDKIECELSDKELGAFCRDASKAFFDEWGLISHQLNSFNHFMSHGLQKVFDDVGMFDVEPDYTKRRSDGLWYRASISFGKVTVEQPSYCTKEGKKLALKPAEARLRNMTYSSPVYIEITIKVYIQEGGKTNEKSKSSSSSLNKDAKNVTVISEEQKKMLIGRIPIMVKSLLCYLSALNYKELLKEGVCSFDIGGYFIIKGTEKVFIAQEERCANRIWVSNTPSWMAIYTPCTSGFSIYKKKVFVKVIKTSKDDKWRAGREVITVNFMSITVPVVLMFYALGVESDLEMMQMINNAFNDHEMRELLLSSIYKAEAEIKDFRRKNKVRDYLNNRLKKCKFQKAEDTEEAIREYLFPYILGYKQKAMFLGYMVNCLLSSYFGRRHVENKDDYKNKRLELAGELLGRELQGLVRHFRNRLAKGIQRELSVHGNIKSMDIYIDASIITNGLGRAFSTGNWSHPHKFGTKCTGIVTSLKSTNPLQTLSEMRRLRLRVQYAAKLGDARYP
;
A
#
# COMPACT_ATOMS: atom_id res chain seq x y z
N MET A 1 64.22 -35.11 -22.96
CA MET A 1 65.28 -34.32 -23.65
C MET A 1 64.90 -34.19 -25.10
N SER A 2 64.20 -33.13 -25.46
CA SER A 2 64.09 -32.56 -26.82
C SER A 2 63.15 -31.35 -26.76
N SER A 3 63.72 -30.14 -26.90
CA SER A 3 63.40 -29.13 -27.93
C SER A 3 62.13 -28.31 -27.64
N ALA A 4 62.22 -27.09 -27.07
CA ALA A 4 62.70 -25.82 -27.64
C ALA A 4 61.70 -25.18 -28.64
N GLY A 5 61.32 -23.93 -28.35
CA GLY A 5 60.51 -23.07 -29.22
C GLY A 5 59.95 -21.85 -28.47
N ASP A 6 60.78 -20.83 -28.27
CA ASP A 6 60.36 -19.47 -27.87
C ASP A 6 59.45 -18.84 -28.94
N THR A 7 58.50 -17.99 -28.53
CA THR A 7 58.22 -16.71 -29.22
C THR A 7 57.29 -15.83 -28.38
N GLU A 8 57.73 -14.59 -28.18
CA GLU A 8 57.02 -13.48 -27.54
C GLU A 8 55.70 -13.15 -28.27
N GLY A 9 54.63 -12.94 -27.50
CA GLY A 9 53.36 -12.40 -27.98
C GLY A 9 53.04 -11.08 -27.26
N SER A 10 53.02 -10.01 -28.03
CA SER A 10 52.75 -8.62 -27.62
C SER A 10 51.44 -8.48 -26.81
N LYS A 11 51.51 -7.88 -25.62
CA LYS A 11 50.34 -7.44 -24.85
C LYS A 11 49.83 -6.12 -25.46
N ARG A 12 48.66 -6.14 -26.12
CA ARG A 12 47.91 -4.93 -26.45
C ARG A 12 47.22 -4.37 -25.20
N SER A 13 47.17 -3.05 -25.08
CA SER A 13 46.50 -2.39 -23.96
C SER A 13 44.99 -2.32 -24.18
N LEU A 14 44.20 -2.39 -23.11
CA LEU A 14 42.73 -2.29 -23.13
C LEU A 14 42.20 -1.03 -23.85
N ASN A 15 43.00 0.02 -23.95
CA ASN A 15 42.60 1.26 -24.62
C ASN A 15 42.58 1.14 -26.15
N GLU A 16 43.33 0.21 -26.75
CA GLU A 16 43.29 -0.04 -28.21
C GLU A 16 42.06 -0.84 -28.61
N ILE A 17 41.54 -1.70 -27.72
CA ILE A 17 40.33 -2.52 -27.97
C ILE A 17 39.07 -1.65 -27.88
N ASN A 18 39.03 -0.71 -26.93
CA ASN A 18 37.88 0.19 -26.76
C ASN A 18 37.75 1.20 -27.93
N HIS A 19 38.86 1.65 -28.52
CA HIS A 19 38.83 2.56 -29.66
C HIS A 19 38.36 1.88 -30.96
N GLU A 20 38.60 0.57 -31.15
CA GLU A 20 38.08 -0.17 -32.32
C GLU A 20 36.56 -0.39 -32.22
N ILE A 21 36.03 -0.65 -31.02
CA ILE A 21 34.59 -0.84 -30.76
C ILE A 21 33.79 0.46 -31.00
N GLU A 22 34.35 1.61 -30.61
CA GLU A 22 33.70 2.91 -30.85
C GLU A 22 33.69 3.31 -32.34
N THR A 23 34.72 2.91 -33.11
CA THR A 23 34.76 3.17 -34.57
C THR A 23 33.84 2.28 -35.40
N GLU A 24 33.53 1.06 -34.95
CA GLU A 24 32.56 0.19 -35.64
C GLU A 24 31.11 0.59 -35.38
N ALA A 25 30.79 1.14 -34.20
CA ALA A 25 29.45 1.63 -33.87
C ALA A 25 29.04 2.91 -34.65
N CYS A 26 30.01 3.71 -35.10
CA CYS A 26 29.75 5.00 -35.73
C CYS A 26 29.48 4.92 -37.26
N THR A 27 29.61 3.76 -37.90
CA THR A 27 29.47 3.60 -39.37
C THR A 27 28.10 3.05 -39.84
N GLN A 28 27.13 2.80 -38.95
CA GLN A 28 25.80 2.27 -39.31
C GLN A 28 24.61 3.22 -39.08
N LYS A 29 24.81 4.55 -39.14
CA LYS A 29 23.71 5.52 -39.15
C LYS A 29 23.90 6.57 -40.25
N MET A 30 23.69 6.19 -41.50
CA MET A 30 23.29 7.11 -42.57
C MET A 30 22.33 6.40 -43.53
N ASP A 31 21.32 7.17 -43.97
CA ASP A 31 20.27 6.90 -44.96
C ASP A 31 19.11 5.97 -44.56
N VAL A 32 17.91 6.55 -44.35
CA VAL A 32 16.72 6.40 -45.21
C VAL A 32 15.64 7.40 -44.79
N ASP A 33 15.18 8.16 -45.79
CA ASP A 33 14.20 9.26 -45.75
C ASP A 33 12.72 8.84 -45.57
N VAL A 34 11.95 9.87 -45.19
CA VAL A 34 10.50 10.12 -45.22
C VAL A 34 9.69 9.32 -46.26
N ILE A 35 8.68 8.55 -45.80
CA ILE A 35 7.45 8.23 -46.56
C ILE A 35 6.23 8.22 -45.62
N ASP A 36 5.28 9.11 -45.87
CA ASP A 36 3.88 9.05 -45.41
C ASP A 36 3.13 7.92 -46.14
N VAL A 37 2.31 7.10 -45.44
CA VAL A 37 0.98 6.58 -45.87
C VAL A 37 0.35 5.69 -44.77
N SER A 38 -0.96 5.85 -44.65
CA SER A 38 -2.01 5.19 -43.87
C SER A 38 -2.20 3.66 -44.02
N ASP A 39 -2.91 3.10 -43.02
CA ASP A 39 -3.63 1.81 -42.95
C ASP A 39 -2.88 0.48 -42.66
N GLY A 40 -3.28 -0.18 -41.56
CA GLY A 40 -3.63 -1.61 -41.52
C GLY A 40 -2.55 -2.71 -41.32
N SER A 41 -2.67 -3.42 -40.19
CA SER A 41 -2.29 -4.84 -39.91
C SER A 41 -0.81 -5.29 -39.81
N GLU A 42 -0.53 -5.97 -38.69
CA GLU A 42 0.40 -7.10 -38.43
C GLU A 42 1.88 -7.02 -38.89
N ASP A 43 2.82 -6.94 -37.94
CA ASP A 43 3.70 -8.08 -37.61
C ASP A 43 4.61 -7.80 -36.39
N CYS A 44 4.55 -8.67 -35.38
CA CYS A 44 5.40 -8.68 -34.19
C CYS A 44 6.21 -9.99 -34.18
N THR A 45 7.18 -10.11 -35.09
CA THR A 45 8.05 -11.31 -35.17
C THR A 45 9.54 -10.98 -35.26
N ALA A 46 9.94 -9.72 -35.51
CA ALA A 46 11.35 -9.34 -35.64
C ALA A 46 12.08 -9.02 -34.31
N ARG A 47 11.39 -9.05 -33.16
CA ARG A 47 11.99 -8.72 -31.84
C ARG A 47 12.50 -9.92 -31.03
N ASN A 48 12.08 -11.14 -31.38
CA ASN A 48 12.47 -12.34 -30.63
C ASN A 48 13.76 -13.00 -31.13
N ASP A 49 14.15 -12.78 -32.38
CA ASP A 49 15.35 -13.41 -32.95
C ASP A 49 16.66 -12.76 -32.46
N GLY A 50 16.63 -11.48 -32.05
CA GLY A 50 17.79 -10.79 -31.51
C GLY A 50 18.16 -11.19 -30.06
N VAL A 51 17.18 -11.64 -29.27
CA VAL A 51 17.40 -12.05 -27.87
C VAL A 51 18.01 -13.46 -27.79
N GLN A 52 17.68 -14.31 -28.76
CA GLN A 52 18.12 -15.70 -28.79
C GLN A 52 19.60 -15.87 -29.22
N ILE A 53 20.09 -14.94 -30.07
CA ILE A 53 21.50 -14.92 -30.51
C ILE A 53 22.43 -14.41 -29.40
N ILE A 54 21.95 -13.50 -28.54
CA ILE A 54 22.72 -12.96 -27.41
C ILE A 54 22.83 -13.99 -26.28
N SER A 55 21.82 -14.83 -26.07
CA SER A 55 21.88 -15.91 -25.08
C SER A 55 22.86 -17.03 -25.46
N GLU A 56 22.95 -17.40 -26.74
CA GLU A 56 23.88 -18.43 -27.22
C GLU A 56 25.35 -17.96 -27.15
N GLN A 57 25.63 -16.67 -27.40
CA GLN A 57 26.98 -16.13 -27.29
C GLN A 57 27.48 -15.98 -25.85
N LEU A 58 26.57 -15.80 -24.88
CA LEU A 58 26.91 -15.70 -23.46
C LEU A 58 27.24 -17.06 -22.82
N GLU A 59 26.56 -18.14 -23.25
CA GLU A 59 26.86 -19.51 -22.80
C GLU A 59 28.24 -20.00 -23.29
N ASP A 60 28.64 -19.62 -24.51
CA ASP A 60 29.96 -19.97 -25.05
C ASP A 60 31.11 -19.25 -24.33
N THR A 61 30.90 -18.01 -23.87
CA THR A 61 31.90 -17.27 -23.06
C THR A 61 32.05 -17.81 -21.63
N ALA A 62 30.97 -18.33 -21.04
CA ALA A 62 31.02 -18.92 -19.70
C ALA A 62 31.78 -20.26 -19.67
N THR A 63 31.79 -20.99 -20.79
CA THR A 63 32.43 -22.30 -20.90
C THR A 63 33.97 -22.21 -21.09
N GLN A 64 34.52 -21.02 -21.38
CA GLN A 64 35.95 -20.82 -21.61
C GLN A 64 36.74 -20.30 -20.39
N MET A 65 36.10 -20.07 -19.23
CA MET A 65 36.77 -19.59 -18.01
C MET A 65 36.67 -20.58 -16.84
N GLU A 66 37.25 -21.78 -16.98
CA GLU A 66 37.55 -22.63 -15.81
C GLU A 66 38.91 -22.22 -15.22
N GLY A 67 38.92 -21.30 -14.25
CA GLY A 67 40.16 -20.94 -13.56
C GLY A 67 40.19 -19.74 -12.62
N THR A 68 39.07 -19.21 -12.13
CA THR A 68 39.05 -18.05 -11.22
C THR A 68 38.21 -18.28 -9.95
N ASN A 69 38.54 -17.54 -8.89
CA ASN A 69 38.08 -17.77 -7.51
C ASN A 69 36.56 -17.64 -7.33
N ILE A 70 36.00 -18.50 -6.46
CA ILE A 70 34.57 -18.67 -6.16
C ILE A 70 33.87 -17.36 -5.69
N THR A 71 34.62 -16.35 -5.27
CA THR A 71 34.08 -15.04 -4.87
C THR A 71 33.78 -14.10 -6.04
N GLU A 72 34.43 -14.26 -7.20
CA GLU A 72 34.19 -13.43 -8.39
C GLU A 72 33.04 -13.99 -9.24
N ALA A 73 32.84 -15.31 -9.24
CA ALA A 73 31.71 -15.96 -9.92
C ALA A 73 30.34 -15.56 -9.31
N HIS A 74 30.26 -15.39 -7.99
CA HIS A 74 29.04 -14.93 -7.31
C HIS A 74 28.68 -13.47 -7.62
N ALA A 75 29.69 -12.61 -7.85
CA ALA A 75 29.47 -11.21 -8.23
C ALA A 75 28.98 -11.09 -9.68
N ILE A 76 29.41 -11.98 -10.57
CA ILE A 76 28.97 -12.04 -11.97
C ILE A 76 27.55 -12.62 -12.07
N GLU A 77 27.19 -13.59 -11.22
CA GLU A 77 25.83 -14.17 -11.17
C GLU A 77 24.79 -13.15 -10.67
N GLU A 78 25.14 -12.29 -9.71
CA GLU A 78 24.28 -11.17 -9.26
C GLU A 78 24.17 -10.06 -10.32
N ASP A 79 25.25 -9.74 -11.05
CA ASP A 79 25.24 -8.71 -12.11
C ASP A 79 24.46 -9.16 -13.36
N VAL A 80 24.47 -10.46 -13.70
CA VAL A 80 23.68 -11.03 -14.79
C VAL A 80 22.19 -11.10 -14.41
N LEU A 81 21.86 -11.47 -13.17
CA LEU A 81 20.47 -11.47 -12.70
C LEU A 81 19.87 -10.05 -12.67
N TYR A 82 20.69 -9.07 -12.30
CA TYR A 82 20.34 -7.65 -12.31
C TYR A 82 20.09 -7.11 -13.74
N ARG A 83 20.93 -7.47 -14.72
CA ARG A 83 20.75 -7.05 -16.12
C ARG A 83 19.55 -7.72 -16.81
N VAL A 84 19.19 -8.94 -16.42
CA VAL A 84 17.98 -9.63 -16.90
C VAL A 84 16.71 -9.00 -16.31
N GLU A 85 16.76 -8.54 -15.07
CA GLU A 85 15.65 -7.80 -14.44
C GLU A 85 15.50 -6.38 -15.04
N SER A 86 16.60 -5.73 -15.42
CA SER A 86 16.61 -4.43 -16.12
C SER A 86 16.05 -4.48 -17.54
N ALA A 87 16.00 -5.64 -18.19
CA ALA A 87 15.45 -5.80 -19.54
C ALA A 87 13.91 -5.91 -19.57
N ASN A 88 13.27 -6.15 -18.41
CA ASN A 88 11.80 -6.18 -18.28
C ASN A 88 11.29 -4.82 -17.79
N GLY A 89 10.98 -3.95 -18.75
CA GLY A 89 10.72 -2.53 -18.55
C GLY A 89 9.79 -2.18 -17.40
N HIS A 90 10.37 -1.62 -16.34
CA HIS A 90 9.74 -0.68 -15.42
C HIS A 90 10.79 0.36 -14.98
N THR A 91 10.44 1.64 -15.21
CA THR A 91 10.99 2.88 -14.63
C THR A 91 12.41 3.34 -15.01
N GLU A 92 12.53 4.00 -16.17
CA GLU A 92 13.71 4.82 -16.54
C GLU A 92 14.02 5.93 -15.53
N ALA A 93 13.02 6.46 -14.80
CA ALA A 93 13.25 7.47 -13.78
C ALA A 93 13.98 6.94 -12.52
N HIS A 94 13.80 5.66 -12.19
CA HIS A 94 14.40 5.06 -10.99
C HIS A 94 15.85 4.63 -11.25
N ALA A 95 16.16 4.22 -12.48
CA ALA A 95 17.52 3.92 -12.92
C ALA A 95 18.41 5.18 -12.98
N ILE A 96 17.83 6.33 -13.33
CA ILE A 96 18.53 7.63 -13.34
C ILE A 96 18.81 8.11 -11.91
N GLU A 97 17.86 7.91 -10.99
CA GLU A 97 18.02 8.27 -9.57
C GLU A 97 19.12 7.42 -8.90
N GLU A 98 19.16 6.12 -9.19
CA GLU A 98 20.20 5.21 -8.65
C GLU A 98 21.58 5.42 -9.31
N ASP A 99 21.67 5.76 -10.61
CA ASP A 99 22.93 6.09 -11.28
C ASP A 99 23.51 7.42 -10.79
N MET A 100 22.67 8.43 -10.54
CA MET A 100 23.11 9.69 -9.91
C MET A 100 23.61 9.45 -8.48
N GLN A 101 22.92 8.60 -7.72
CA GLN A 101 23.29 8.32 -6.34
C GLN A 101 24.60 7.52 -6.25
N TYR A 102 24.83 6.58 -7.18
CA TYR A 102 26.10 5.86 -7.31
C TYR A 102 27.27 6.76 -7.75
N LYS A 103 27.02 7.74 -8.63
CA LYS A 103 28.03 8.73 -9.06
C LYS A 103 28.39 9.71 -7.94
N VAL A 104 27.43 10.09 -7.10
CA VAL A 104 27.65 10.94 -5.91
C VAL A 104 28.40 10.19 -4.82
N GLU A 105 28.12 8.91 -4.60
CA GLU A 105 28.78 8.11 -3.56
C GLU A 105 30.22 7.71 -3.90
N ASN A 106 30.61 7.74 -5.19
CA ASN A 106 31.95 7.37 -5.65
C ASN A 106 32.79 8.54 -6.18
N ALA A 107 32.30 9.78 -6.14
CA ALA A 107 33.08 10.95 -6.49
C ALA A 107 33.97 11.37 -5.30
N ASP A 108 35.22 10.90 -5.30
CA ASP A 108 36.29 11.45 -4.45
C ASP A 108 36.65 12.87 -4.93
N GLY A 109 35.86 13.88 -4.53
CA GLY A 109 36.11 15.29 -4.87
C GLY A 109 35.31 16.24 -3.99
N HIS A 110 35.95 17.32 -3.53
CA HIS A 110 35.27 18.36 -2.75
C HIS A 110 34.18 19.05 -3.59
N PRO A 111 33.06 19.47 -2.97
CA PRO A 111 31.87 20.01 -3.64
C PRO A 111 32.07 21.37 -4.34
N ASP A 112 33.29 21.91 -4.36
CA ASP A 112 33.61 23.23 -4.93
C ASP A 112 33.94 23.18 -6.44
N ASP A 113 34.03 21.99 -7.05
CA ASP A 113 34.39 21.80 -8.48
C ASP A 113 33.19 21.43 -9.38
N TRP A 114 31.95 21.57 -8.92
CA TRP A 114 30.76 21.25 -9.72
C TRP A 114 30.27 22.47 -10.51
N ASP A 115 30.40 22.44 -11.85
CA ASP A 115 29.80 23.45 -12.73
C ASP A 115 28.29 23.17 -12.89
N LEU A 116 27.47 23.95 -12.18
CA LEU A 116 26.00 23.87 -12.23
C LEU A 116 25.44 24.03 -13.65
N GLY A 117 26.18 24.67 -14.56
CA GLY A 117 25.75 24.89 -15.95
C GLY A 117 25.64 23.59 -16.76
N ASP A 118 26.52 22.63 -16.52
CA ASP A 118 26.52 21.35 -17.23
C ASP A 118 25.42 20.41 -16.70
N ILE A 119 25.18 20.43 -15.39
CA ILE A 119 24.10 19.67 -14.73
C ILE A 119 22.72 20.16 -15.21
N LEU A 120 22.53 21.47 -15.35
CA LEU A 120 21.28 22.05 -15.85
C LEU A 120 21.03 21.73 -17.32
N LYS A 121 22.08 21.62 -18.13
CA LYS A 121 21.99 21.20 -19.54
C LYS A 121 21.56 19.75 -19.68
N GLU A 122 22.08 18.84 -18.86
CA GLU A 122 21.67 17.44 -18.86
C GLU A 122 20.18 17.28 -18.45
N ILE A 123 19.71 18.10 -17.50
CA ILE A 123 18.30 18.12 -17.08
C ILE A 123 17.39 18.67 -18.21
N GLU A 124 17.81 19.70 -18.93
CA GLU A 124 17.05 20.25 -20.07
C GLU A 124 17.00 19.29 -21.27
N ASP A 125 18.08 18.55 -21.55
CA ASP A 125 18.11 17.57 -22.63
C ASP A 125 17.26 16.33 -22.31
N CYS A 126 17.15 15.93 -21.05
CA CYS A 126 16.22 14.89 -20.60
C CYS A 126 14.73 15.30 -20.71
N GLY A 127 14.42 16.60 -20.70
CA GLY A 127 13.05 17.12 -20.78
C GLY A 127 12.42 17.11 -22.19
N LYS A 128 13.21 16.85 -23.25
CA LYS A 128 12.76 16.98 -24.66
C LYS A 128 11.84 15.86 -25.16
N GLY A 129 11.41 14.93 -24.29
CA GLY A 129 10.48 13.84 -24.62
C GLY A 129 9.10 13.91 -23.96
N MET A 130 8.78 14.98 -23.20
CA MET A 130 7.50 15.08 -22.47
C MET A 130 6.42 15.86 -23.24
N ASP A 131 5.18 15.37 -23.14
CA ASP A 131 3.95 15.87 -23.78
C ASP A 131 3.81 17.40 -23.80
N ILE A 132 3.35 17.92 -24.95
CA ILE A 132 3.21 19.35 -25.31
C ILE A 132 2.32 20.18 -24.35
N ASP A 133 1.51 19.54 -23.52
CA ASP A 133 0.61 20.22 -22.58
C ASP A 133 1.31 20.66 -21.27
N ILE A 134 2.41 20.02 -20.87
CA ILE A 134 3.20 20.43 -19.69
C ILE A 134 4.13 21.60 -20.03
N ALA A 135 4.63 21.66 -21.27
CA ALA A 135 5.46 22.75 -21.76
C ALA A 135 4.75 24.11 -21.70
N ARG A 136 3.41 24.13 -21.83
CA ARG A 136 2.61 25.37 -21.74
C ARG A 136 2.52 25.89 -20.30
N GLU A 137 2.41 25.01 -19.31
CA GLU A 137 2.44 25.37 -17.89
C GLU A 137 3.84 25.85 -17.45
N VAL A 138 4.92 25.27 -17.98
CA VAL A 138 6.29 25.69 -17.70
C VAL A 138 6.61 27.07 -18.30
N VAL A 139 6.08 27.38 -19.49
CA VAL A 139 6.25 28.70 -20.12
C VAL A 139 5.47 29.80 -19.39
N ASP A 140 4.29 29.49 -18.83
CA ASP A 140 3.52 30.45 -18.03
C ASP A 140 4.13 30.67 -16.63
N LEU A 141 4.81 29.66 -16.07
CA LEU A 141 5.64 29.82 -14.86
C LEU A 141 6.92 30.64 -15.14
N GLY A 142 7.46 30.56 -16.36
CA GLY A 142 8.62 31.36 -16.79
C GLY A 142 8.36 32.86 -16.91
N ARG A 143 7.10 33.28 -17.12
CA ARG A 143 6.74 34.72 -17.19
C ARG A 143 6.64 35.42 -15.84
N ASN A 144 6.59 34.67 -14.74
CA ASN A 144 6.62 35.24 -13.39
C ASN A 144 8.05 35.37 -12.81
N LYS A 145 9.09 35.11 -13.62
CA LYS A 145 10.50 35.24 -13.19
C LYS A 145 11.01 36.67 -13.06
N ASP A 146 10.28 37.68 -13.55
CA ASP A 146 10.69 39.10 -13.41
C ASP A 146 10.55 39.66 -11.98
N ILE A 147 10.12 38.85 -11.01
CA ILE A 147 10.06 39.23 -9.59
C ILE A 147 11.14 38.51 -8.75
N ALA A 148 11.83 37.50 -9.29
CA ALA A 148 12.74 36.64 -8.53
C ALA A 148 14.25 36.88 -8.79
N THR A 149 14.61 37.79 -9.70
CA THR A 149 16.00 38.00 -10.17
C THR A 149 16.80 39.06 -9.40
N VAL A 150 16.60 39.19 -8.08
CA VAL A 150 17.41 40.11 -7.23
C VAL A 150 18.18 39.38 -6.12
N VAL A 151 18.09 38.05 -6.01
CA VAL A 151 18.72 37.32 -4.90
C VAL A 151 19.58 36.19 -5.44
N GLU A 152 20.76 36.51 -5.96
CA GLU A 152 21.88 35.58 -6.09
C GLU A 152 23.15 36.37 -6.42
N GLU A 153 23.74 37.01 -5.39
CA GLU A 153 25.17 37.38 -5.32
C GLU A 153 25.46 38.01 -3.94
N THR A 154 25.45 37.22 -2.86
CA THR A 154 26.21 37.52 -1.63
C THR A 154 26.33 36.28 -0.74
N GLU A 155 27.55 35.76 -0.62
CA GLU A 155 27.95 34.82 0.43
C GLU A 155 27.92 35.52 1.80
N SER A 156 27.02 35.12 2.71
CA SER A 156 27.24 34.97 4.17
C SER A 156 25.93 34.76 4.92
N SER A 157 25.97 33.82 5.86
CA SER A 157 24.86 33.07 6.43
C SER A 157 24.10 33.72 7.60
N GLU A 158 23.89 35.04 7.56
CA GLU A 158 23.03 35.74 8.55
C GLU A 158 21.99 36.69 7.91
N GLU A 159 21.99 36.89 6.58
CA GLU A 159 21.11 37.86 5.91
C GLU A 159 19.85 37.25 5.25
N GLU A 160 19.73 35.92 5.16
CA GLU A 160 18.53 35.29 4.54
C GLU A 160 17.25 35.43 5.36
N LEU A 161 17.35 35.69 6.67
CA LEU A 161 16.21 36.04 7.52
C LEU A 161 15.75 37.50 7.31
N ASP A 162 16.61 38.36 6.76
CA ASP A 162 16.34 39.80 6.58
C ASP A 162 15.65 40.12 5.25
N ILE A 163 15.62 39.21 4.27
CA ILE A 163 14.96 39.46 2.97
C ILE A 163 13.43 39.43 3.12
N PHE A 164 12.90 38.56 3.98
CA PHE A 164 11.47 38.55 4.31
C PHE A 164 11.05 39.71 5.23
N ASP A 165 11.95 40.18 6.10
CA ASP A 165 11.72 41.37 6.94
C ASP A 165 11.85 42.68 6.14
N LYS A 166 12.56 42.69 5.00
CA LYS A 166 12.67 43.86 4.10
C LYS A 166 11.53 44.02 3.10
N ILE A 167 10.63 43.05 2.97
CA ILE A 167 9.34 43.28 2.30
C ILE A 167 8.38 43.85 3.35
N GLU A 168 8.62 45.11 3.73
CA GLU A 168 7.56 45.95 4.29
C GLU A 168 6.52 46.16 3.20
N CYS A 169 5.69 45.15 2.99
CA CYS A 169 4.40 45.31 2.33
C CYS A 169 3.56 46.12 3.31
N GLU A 170 3.76 47.44 3.36
CA GLU A 170 2.86 48.38 4.04
C GLU A 170 1.53 48.45 3.27
N LEU A 171 0.90 47.29 3.05
CA LEU A 171 -0.49 47.23 2.69
C LEU A 171 -1.25 47.84 3.87
N SER A 172 -1.97 48.92 3.61
CA SER A 172 -2.91 49.42 4.60
C SER A 172 -3.87 48.30 5.01
N ASP A 173 -4.39 48.31 6.24
CA ASP A 173 -5.36 47.30 6.72
C ASP A 173 -6.53 47.08 5.73
N LYS A 174 -6.89 48.12 4.97
CA LYS A 174 -7.91 48.06 3.92
C LYS A 174 -7.46 47.25 2.71
N GLU A 175 -6.24 47.43 2.26
CA GLU A 175 -5.64 46.72 1.13
C GLU A 175 -5.36 45.27 1.50
N LEU A 176 -4.80 45.01 2.69
CA LEU A 176 -4.62 43.66 3.21
C LEU A 176 -5.98 42.94 3.32
N GLY A 177 -6.99 43.63 3.86
CA GLY A 177 -8.34 43.08 3.92
C GLY A 177 -8.97 42.82 2.55
N ALA A 178 -8.65 43.62 1.52
CA ALA A 178 -9.09 43.38 0.15
C ALA A 178 -8.38 42.17 -0.47
N PHE A 179 -7.05 42.11 -0.35
CA PHE A 179 -6.25 40.98 -0.78
C PHE A 179 -6.73 39.67 -0.15
N CYS A 180 -6.90 39.61 1.17
CA CYS A 180 -7.39 38.40 1.84
C CYS A 180 -8.79 37.98 1.34
N ARG A 181 -9.68 38.93 1.04
CA ARG A 181 -10.99 38.61 0.47
C ARG A 181 -10.89 38.05 -0.94
N ASP A 182 -10.06 38.64 -1.78
CA ASP A 182 -9.92 38.23 -3.18
C ASP A 182 -9.17 36.89 -3.29
N ALA A 183 -8.14 36.68 -2.47
CA ALA A 183 -7.49 35.39 -2.29
C ALA A 183 -8.47 34.32 -1.79
N SER A 184 -9.34 34.65 -0.82
CA SER A 184 -10.37 33.73 -0.34
C SER A 184 -11.39 33.38 -1.44
N LYS A 185 -11.81 34.34 -2.26
CA LYS A 185 -12.71 34.09 -3.39
C LYS A 185 -12.04 33.18 -4.42
N ALA A 186 -10.82 33.51 -4.84
CA ALA A 186 -10.06 32.71 -5.78
C ALA A 186 -9.92 31.26 -5.31
N PHE A 187 -9.62 31.04 -4.03
CA PHE A 187 -9.57 29.70 -3.44
C PHE A 187 -10.90 28.93 -3.58
N PHE A 188 -12.04 29.56 -3.29
CA PHE A 188 -13.34 28.89 -3.41
C PHE A 188 -13.83 28.77 -4.85
N ASP A 189 -13.40 29.64 -5.75
CA ASP A 189 -13.71 29.56 -7.18
C ASP A 189 -12.96 28.38 -7.83
N GLU A 190 -11.73 28.11 -7.40
CA GLU A 190 -10.92 26.98 -7.86
C GLU A 190 -11.37 25.65 -7.22
N TRP A 191 -11.40 25.59 -5.88
CA TRP A 191 -11.59 24.31 -5.17
C TRP A 191 -13.05 24.02 -4.84
N GLY A 192 -13.92 25.02 -4.82
CA GLY A 192 -15.31 24.86 -4.40
C GLY A 192 -15.48 24.44 -2.93
N LEU A 193 -16.73 24.22 -2.53
CA LEU A 193 -17.07 23.98 -1.13
C LEU A 193 -17.09 22.49 -0.74
N ILE A 194 -17.20 21.56 -1.69
CA ILE A 194 -17.38 20.11 -1.42
C ILE A 194 -16.25 19.27 -2.04
N SER A 195 -15.14 19.90 -2.45
CA SER A 195 -13.96 19.23 -2.99
C SER A 195 -13.48 18.06 -2.15
N HIS A 196 -13.46 18.17 -0.82
CA HIS A 196 -13.04 17.05 0.06
C HIS A 196 -13.80 15.73 -0.20
N GLN A 197 -15.12 15.76 -0.45
CA GLN A 197 -15.89 14.55 -0.77
C GLN A 197 -15.64 14.08 -2.20
N LEU A 198 -15.59 15.01 -3.15
CA LEU A 198 -15.37 14.72 -4.57
C LEU A 198 -13.97 14.13 -4.79
N ASN A 199 -12.94 14.77 -4.25
CA ASN A 199 -11.54 14.35 -4.34
C ASN A 199 -11.34 13.00 -3.67
N SER A 200 -11.90 12.78 -2.46
CA SER A 200 -11.85 11.48 -1.79
C SER A 200 -12.50 10.37 -2.61
N PHE A 201 -13.67 10.63 -3.19
CA PHE A 201 -14.35 9.66 -4.06
C PHE A 201 -13.57 9.40 -5.35
N ASN A 202 -13.09 10.45 -6.02
CA ASN A 202 -12.31 10.35 -7.27
C ASN A 202 -11.00 9.58 -7.06
N HIS A 203 -10.28 9.87 -5.96
CA HIS A 203 -9.07 9.14 -5.57
C HIS A 203 -9.38 7.66 -5.30
N PHE A 204 -10.49 7.37 -4.62
CA PHE A 204 -10.91 5.98 -4.42
C PHE A 204 -11.25 5.28 -5.75
N MET A 205 -11.98 5.93 -6.66
CA MET A 205 -12.35 5.31 -7.92
C MET A 205 -11.16 5.08 -8.86
N SER A 206 -10.14 5.94 -8.82
CA SER A 206 -8.92 5.83 -9.64
C SER A 206 -7.92 4.82 -9.09
N HIS A 207 -7.62 4.88 -7.78
CA HIS A 207 -6.55 4.06 -7.18
C HIS A 207 -7.10 3.08 -6.14
N GLY A 208 -8.00 3.55 -5.27
CA GLY A 208 -8.50 2.76 -4.14
C GLY A 208 -9.28 1.51 -4.56
N LEU A 209 -10.00 1.57 -5.67
CA LEU A 209 -10.82 0.47 -6.16
C LEU A 209 -9.96 -0.72 -6.62
N GLN A 210 -8.90 -0.46 -7.41
CA GLN A 210 -7.95 -1.48 -7.85
C GLN A 210 -7.29 -2.14 -6.63
N LYS A 211 -6.81 -1.32 -5.69
CA LYS A 211 -6.20 -1.78 -4.44
C LYS A 211 -7.11 -2.72 -3.64
N VAL A 212 -8.43 -2.51 -3.62
CA VAL A 212 -9.35 -3.42 -2.92
C VAL A 212 -9.35 -4.83 -3.52
N PHE A 213 -9.16 -4.98 -4.83
CA PHE A 213 -9.07 -6.29 -5.47
C PHE A 213 -7.65 -6.87 -5.39
N ASP A 214 -6.62 -6.05 -5.51
CA ASP A 214 -5.22 -6.48 -5.33
C ASP A 214 -4.99 -7.02 -3.91
N ASP A 215 -5.59 -6.37 -2.90
CA ASP A 215 -5.57 -6.77 -1.49
C ASP A 215 -6.15 -8.19 -1.26
N VAL A 216 -6.90 -8.75 -2.21
CA VAL A 216 -7.38 -10.14 -2.14
C VAL A 216 -6.24 -11.13 -2.43
N GLY A 217 -5.35 -10.75 -3.35
CA GLY A 217 -4.29 -11.61 -3.88
C GLY A 217 -4.80 -12.83 -4.65
N MET A 218 -3.85 -13.67 -5.04
CA MET A 218 -4.12 -15.02 -5.53
C MET A 218 -4.58 -15.90 -4.36
N PHE A 219 -5.60 -16.72 -4.57
CA PHE A 219 -6.04 -17.68 -3.56
C PHE A 219 -6.39 -19.03 -4.17
N ASP A 220 -5.99 -20.08 -3.47
CA ASP A 220 -6.23 -21.45 -3.87
C ASP A 220 -7.55 -21.98 -3.30
N VAL A 221 -8.22 -22.79 -4.12
CA VAL A 221 -9.45 -23.51 -3.78
C VAL A 221 -9.12 -24.99 -3.73
N GLU A 222 -9.14 -25.52 -2.51
CA GLU A 222 -8.95 -26.95 -2.27
C GLU A 222 -10.27 -27.71 -2.41
N PRO A 223 -10.25 -28.93 -2.97
CA PRO A 223 -11.45 -29.75 -3.10
C PRO A 223 -11.93 -30.20 -1.72
N ASP A 224 -13.24 -30.44 -1.59
CA ASP A 224 -13.80 -31.00 -0.36
C ASP A 224 -13.33 -32.47 -0.19
N TYR A 225 -12.50 -32.72 0.82
CA TYR A 225 -11.90 -34.03 1.14
C TYR A 225 -12.93 -35.13 1.42
N THR A 226 -14.18 -34.78 1.71
CA THR A 226 -15.23 -35.75 2.05
C THR A 226 -15.74 -36.54 0.83
N LYS A 227 -15.55 -36.02 -0.38
CA LYS A 227 -16.03 -36.65 -1.62
C LYS A 227 -14.85 -37.00 -2.51
N ARG A 228 -14.30 -38.19 -2.33
CA ARG A 228 -13.22 -38.70 -3.16
C ARG A 228 -13.78 -39.10 -4.53
N ARG A 229 -13.23 -38.53 -5.62
CA ARG A 229 -13.49 -39.00 -6.99
C ARG A 229 -13.01 -40.44 -7.15
N SER A 230 -13.61 -41.15 -8.10
CA SER A 230 -13.19 -42.47 -8.57
C SER A 230 -11.72 -42.51 -9.02
N ASP A 231 -11.24 -41.40 -9.58
CA ASP A 231 -9.96 -41.34 -10.30
C ASP A 231 -8.76 -41.15 -9.37
N GLY A 232 -8.99 -40.93 -8.07
CA GLY A 232 -7.93 -40.79 -7.06
C GLY A 232 -7.07 -39.51 -7.13
N LEU A 233 -7.27 -38.67 -8.14
CA LEU A 233 -6.55 -37.40 -8.37
C LEU A 233 -7.19 -36.22 -7.61
N TRP A 234 -6.33 -35.29 -7.15
CA TRP A 234 -6.73 -34.08 -6.43
C TRP A 234 -6.62 -32.86 -7.34
N TYR A 235 -7.79 -32.35 -7.75
CA TYR A 235 -7.90 -31.13 -8.55
C TYR A 235 -7.96 -29.91 -7.64
N ARG A 236 -7.10 -28.92 -7.90
CA ARG A 236 -7.06 -27.63 -7.23
C ARG A 236 -7.29 -26.52 -8.25
N ALA A 237 -7.80 -25.39 -7.80
CA ALA A 237 -7.88 -24.20 -8.63
C ALA A 237 -7.25 -23.01 -7.93
N SER A 238 -6.39 -22.30 -8.65
CA SER A 238 -5.89 -20.98 -8.26
C SER A 238 -6.72 -19.92 -8.96
N ILE A 239 -7.13 -18.89 -8.22
CA ILE A 239 -7.88 -17.75 -8.75
C ILE A 239 -7.09 -16.48 -8.48
N SER A 240 -6.91 -15.66 -9.50
CA SER A 240 -6.34 -14.32 -9.39
C SER A 240 -7.27 -13.27 -10.00
N PHE A 241 -7.20 -12.06 -9.44
CA PHE A 241 -7.89 -10.89 -9.94
C PHE A 241 -6.89 -9.95 -10.59
N GLY A 242 -7.21 -9.48 -11.80
CA GLY A 242 -6.41 -8.54 -12.59
C GLY A 242 -6.98 -7.13 -12.58
N LYS A 243 -6.97 -6.47 -13.74
CA LYS A 243 -7.37 -5.08 -13.88
C LYS A 243 -8.86 -4.86 -13.66
N VAL A 244 -9.20 -3.84 -12.87
CA VAL A 244 -10.56 -3.36 -12.61
C VAL A 244 -10.86 -2.19 -13.54
N THR A 245 -12.00 -2.23 -14.20
CA THR A 245 -12.46 -1.15 -15.08
C THR A 245 -13.88 -0.74 -14.72
N VAL A 246 -14.09 0.57 -14.64
CA VAL A 246 -15.39 1.19 -14.33
C VAL A 246 -15.82 1.98 -15.55
N GLU A 247 -17.02 1.70 -16.05
CA GLU A 247 -17.53 2.44 -17.21
C GLU A 247 -18.28 3.71 -16.76
N GLN A 248 -18.90 4.42 -17.70
CA GLN A 248 -19.84 5.47 -17.36
C GLN A 248 -21.19 4.89 -16.86
N PRO A 249 -21.93 5.65 -16.01
CA PRO A 249 -23.26 5.28 -15.56
C PRO A 249 -24.21 4.95 -16.70
N SER A 250 -24.71 3.72 -16.71
CA SER A 250 -25.56 3.19 -17.77
C SER A 250 -26.68 2.32 -17.21
N TYR A 251 -27.73 2.04 -17.95
CA TYR A 251 -28.75 1.07 -17.55
C TYR A 251 -29.19 0.24 -18.75
N CYS A 252 -29.65 -0.98 -18.51
CA CYS A 252 -30.20 -1.84 -19.56
C CYS A 252 -31.72 -1.70 -19.57
N THR A 253 -32.30 -1.45 -20.75
CA THR A 253 -33.75 -1.51 -20.95
C THR A 253 -34.26 -2.95 -20.91
N LYS A 254 -35.59 -3.14 -20.85
CA LYS A 254 -36.20 -4.47 -20.93
C LYS A 254 -35.85 -5.21 -22.23
N GLU A 255 -35.54 -4.46 -23.28
CA GLU A 255 -35.12 -4.95 -24.60
C GLU A 255 -33.62 -5.29 -24.65
N GLY A 256 -32.88 -5.14 -23.54
CA GLY A 256 -31.46 -5.45 -23.45
C GLY A 256 -30.54 -4.33 -23.96
N LYS A 257 -31.08 -3.20 -24.43
CA LYS A 257 -30.27 -2.07 -24.91
C LYS A 257 -29.63 -1.32 -23.73
N LYS A 258 -28.31 -1.15 -23.79
CA LYS A 258 -27.54 -0.35 -22.83
C LYS A 258 -27.65 1.13 -23.21
N LEU A 259 -28.16 1.95 -22.30
CA LEU A 259 -28.30 3.40 -22.45
C LEU A 259 -27.53 4.12 -21.34
N ALA A 260 -27.02 5.32 -21.64
CA ALA A 260 -26.43 6.18 -20.61
C ALA A 260 -27.51 6.58 -19.60
N LEU A 261 -27.17 6.55 -18.31
CA LEU A 261 -28.07 6.98 -17.25
C LEU A 261 -27.70 8.41 -16.87
N LYS A 262 -28.67 9.33 -16.91
CA LYS A 262 -28.47 10.70 -16.41
C LYS A 262 -28.91 10.81 -14.94
N PRO A 263 -28.30 11.69 -14.11
CA PRO A 263 -28.73 11.89 -12.72
C PRO A 263 -30.21 12.28 -12.59
N ALA A 264 -30.71 13.18 -13.45
CA ALA A 264 -32.12 13.60 -13.46
C ALA A 264 -33.06 12.42 -13.72
N GLU A 265 -32.74 11.57 -14.69
CA GLU A 265 -33.52 10.36 -14.99
C GLU A 265 -33.51 9.37 -13.83
N ALA A 266 -32.35 9.20 -13.16
CA ALA A 266 -32.25 8.33 -12.00
C ALA A 266 -33.16 8.78 -10.85
N ARG A 267 -33.30 10.10 -10.63
CA ARG A 267 -34.26 10.67 -9.67
C ARG A 267 -35.70 10.36 -10.06
N LEU A 268 -36.09 10.74 -11.27
CA LEU A 268 -37.49 10.65 -11.74
C LEU A 268 -37.98 9.21 -11.83
N ARG A 269 -37.11 8.27 -12.21
CA ARG A 269 -37.46 6.85 -12.39
C ARG A 269 -37.25 6.01 -11.12
N ASN A 270 -36.91 6.63 -9.98
CA ASN A 270 -36.56 5.93 -8.75
C ASN A 270 -35.45 4.87 -8.94
N MET A 271 -34.48 5.17 -9.80
CA MET A 271 -33.34 4.31 -10.08
C MET A 271 -32.13 4.69 -9.23
N THR A 272 -31.15 3.80 -9.18
CA THR A 272 -29.85 4.09 -8.56
C THR A 272 -28.86 4.54 -9.64
N TYR A 273 -28.32 5.74 -9.48
CA TYR A 273 -27.27 6.26 -10.34
C TYR A 273 -25.96 5.51 -10.07
N SER A 274 -25.66 4.53 -10.91
CA SER A 274 -24.56 3.59 -10.71
C SER A 274 -23.87 3.26 -12.02
N SER A 275 -22.61 2.86 -11.95
CA SER A 275 -21.81 2.39 -13.08
C SER A 275 -21.53 0.89 -12.96
N PRO A 276 -21.53 0.13 -14.08
CA PRO A 276 -21.05 -1.25 -14.09
C PRO A 276 -19.53 -1.32 -13.89
N VAL A 277 -19.10 -2.32 -13.12
CA VAL A 277 -17.69 -2.59 -12.82
C VAL A 277 -17.30 -3.96 -13.33
N TYR A 278 -16.24 -3.98 -14.12
CA TYR A 278 -15.67 -5.18 -14.69
C TYR A 278 -14.31 -5.47 -14.07
N ILE A 279 -13.99 -6.73 -13.92
CA ILE A 279 -12.66 -7.18 -13.49
C ILE A 279 -12.19 -8.32 -14.38
N GLU A 280 -10.90 -8.38 -14.63
CA GLU A 280 -10.26 -9.55 -15.22
C GLU A 280 -10.05 -10.61 -14.15
N ILE A 281 -10.52 -11.82 -14.41
CA ILE A 281 -10.36 -12.96 -13.52
C ILE A 281 -9.62 -14.05 -14.29
N THR A 282 -8.59 -14.60 -13.67
CA THR A 282 -7.86 -15.76 -14.20
C THR A 282 -8.08 -16.94 -13.26
N ILE A 283 -8.54 -18.06 -13.81
CA ILE A 283 -8.73 -19.32 -13.09
C ILE A 283 -7.81 -20.36 -13.70
N LYS A 284 -6.89 -20.90 -12.88
CA LYS A 284 -5.97 -21.97 -13.24
C LYS A 284 -6.34 -23.24 -12.51
N VAL A 285 -6.72 -24.30 -13.23
CA VAL A 285 -6.97 -25.63 -12.65
C VAL A 285 -5.74 -26.48 -12.83
N TYR A 286 -5.29 -27.10 -11.74
CA TYR A 286 -4.13 -27.96 -11.76
C TYR A 286 -4.32 -29.21 -10.90
N ILE A 287 -3.61 -30.28 -11.27
CA ILE A 287 -3.48 -31.47 -10.43
C ILE A 287 -2.16 -31.38 -9.69
N GLN A 288 -2.21 -31.69 -8.39
CA GLN A 288 -1.00 -31.96 -7.62
C GLN A 288 -0.96 -33.46 -7.37
N GLU A 289 -0.02 -34.16 -8.00
CA GLU A 289 0.18 -35.59 -7.75
C GLU A 289 0.61 -35.81 -6.29
N GLY A 290 -0.11 -36.70 -5.60
CA GLY A 290 0.07 -36.92 -4.18
C GLY A 290 1.43 -37.54 -3.87
N GLY A 291 2.29 -36.78 -3.18
CA GLY A 291 3.19 -37.40 -2.23
C GLY A 291 2.34 -38.16 -1.22
N LYS A 292 2.42 -39.49 -1.21
CA LYS A 292 1.76 -40.36 -0.23
C LYS A 292 2.12 -39.88 1.18
N THR A 293 1.23 -39.17 1.87
CA THR A 293 1.26 -39.14 3.33
C THR A 293 0.70 -40.49 3.79
N ASN A 294 1.60 -41.43 4.07
CA ASN A 294 1.25 -42.59 4.87
C ASN A 294 0.60 -42.10 6.16
N GLU A 295 -0.62 -42.55 6.39
CA GLU A 295 -1.23 -42.55 7.71
C GLU A 295 -0.31 -43.32 8.66
N LYS A 296 0.44 -42.57 9.50
CA LYS A 296 0.99 -42.91 10.83
C LYS A 296 2.32 -42.20 11.08
N SER A 297 2.33 -40.86 11.06
CA SER A 297 3.23 -40.07 11.87
C SER A 297 2.57 -38.73 12.20
N LYS A 298 2.03 -38.63 13.41
CA LYS A 298 1.67 -37.37 14.02
C LYS A 298 2.97 -36.66 14.40
N SER A 299 3.49 -35.83 13.49
CA SER A 299 4.53 -34.85 13.76
C SER A 299 4.56 -33.88 12.59
N SER A 300 3.88 -32.75 12.76
CA SER A 300 3.75 -31.68 11.80
C SER A 300 5.03 -30.84 11.76
N SER A 301 5.82 -31.07 10.72
CA SER A 301 6.90 -30.19 10.26
C SER A 301 6.81 -30.08 8.74
N SER A 302 6.00 -29.16 8.24
CA SER A 302 6.04 -28.69 6.85
C SER A 302 7.08 -27.58 6.75
N SER A 303 8.35 -27.95 6.78
CA SER A 303 9.38 -27.12 6.16
C SER A 303 9.17 -27.20 4.66
N LEU A 304 8.87 -26.06 4.05
CA LEU A 304 8.84 -25.87 2.61
C LEU A 304 10.24 -26.16 2.04
N ASN A 305 10.45 -27.38 1.55
CA ASN A 305 11.37 -27.56 0.42
C ASN A 305 10.63 -27.02 -0.81
N LYS A 306 11.14 -25.90 -1.33
CA LYS A 306 10.81 -25.32 -2.63
C LYS A 306 11.47 -26.14 -3.75
N ASP A 307 11.17 -27.43 -3.82
CA ASP A 307 11.60 -28.26 -4.95
C ASP A 307 10.36 -28.84 -5.63
N ALA A 308 10.27 -28.54 -6.93
CA ALA A 308 9.17 -28.80 -7.85
C ALA A 308 8.39 -30.10 -7.56
N LYS A 309 7.14 -29.97 -7.10
CA LYS A 309 6.14 -31.02 -7.26
C LYS A 309 5.46 -30.78 -8.60
N ASN A 310 5.59 -31.71 -9.54
CA ASN A 310 4.97 -31.69 -10.85
C ASN A 310 3.50 -31.19 -10.77
N VAL A 311 3.29 -29.92 -11.11
CA VAL A 311 1.97 -29.29 -11.21
C VAL A 311 1.58 -29.38 -12.67
N THR A 312 0.63 -30.25 -13.00
CA THR A 312 0.06 -30.29 -14.35
C THR A 312 -1.13 -29.33 -14.42
N VAL A 313 -0.96 -28.25 -15.19
CA VAL A 313 -2.05 -27.30 -15.48
C VAL A 313 -2.99 -27.96 -16.48
N ILE A 314 -4.26 -28.07 -16.14
CA ILE A 314 -5.30 -28.69 -16.96
C ILE A 314 -6.01 -27.64 -17.80
N SER A 315 -6.30 -26.49 -17.19
CA SER A 315 -7.00 -25.40 -17.85
C SER A 315 -6.62 -24.07 -17.23
N GLU A 316 -6.52 -23.07 -18.09
CA GLU A 316 -6.37 -21.68 -17.73
C GLU A 316 -7.40 -20.88 -18.54
N GLU A 317 -8.27 -20.16 -17.84
CA GLU A 317 -9.24 -19.24 -18.46
C GLU A 317 -9.06 -17.86 -17.85
N GLN A 318 -8.80 -16.87 -18.70
CA GLN A 318 -8.78 -15.45 -18.33
C GLN A 318 -9.93 -14.74 -19.03
N LYS A 319 -10.79 -14.07 -18.27
CA LYS A 319 -11.97 -13.39 -18.81
C LYS A 319 -12.29 -12.10 -18.06
N LYS A 320 -12.70 -11.09 -18.80
CA LYS A 320 -13.24 -9.83 -18.26
C LYS A 320 -14.71 -9.99 -17.92
N MET A 321 -15.05 -9.80 -16.65
CA MET A 321 -16.34 -10.16 -16.09
C MET A 321 -17.00 -9.03 -15.33
N LEU A 322 -18.32 -8.86 -15.51
CA LEU A 322 -19.13 -7.91 -14.75
C LEU A 322 -19.31 -8.44 -13.32
N ILE A 323 -18.76 -7.73 -12.33
CA ILE A 323 -18.84 -8.12 -10.91
C ILE A 323 -19.90 -7.36 -10.12
N GLY A 324 -20.49 -6.32 -10.72
CA GLY A 324 -21.57 -5.57 -10.10
C GLY A 324 -21.60 -4.13 -10.55
N ARG A 325 -22.33 -3.32 -9.77
CA ARG A 325 -22.49 -1.89 -10.03
C ARG A 325 -22.18 -1.08 -8.79
N ILE A 326 -21.43 0.00 -8.95
CA ILE A 326 -21.06 0.92 -7.87
C ILE A 326 -21.83 2.24 -8.06
N PRO A 327 -22.50 2.77 -7.01
CA PRO A 327 -23.11 4.09 -7.06
C PRO A 327 -22.07 5.18 -7.35
N ILE A 328 -22.38 6.07 -8.29
CA ILE A 328 -21.48 7.17 -8.68
C ILE A 328 -21.92 8.46 -8.01
N MET A 329 -20.96 9.23 -7.50
CA MET A 329 -21.22 10.54 -6.89
C MET A 329 -21.51 11.58 -7.96
N VAL A 330 -22.54 12.39 -7.76
CA VAL A 330 -22.92 13.46 -8.69
C VAL A 330 -21.80 14.51 -8.75
N LYS A 331 -21.43 14.94 -9.97
CA LYS A 331 -20.27 15.80 -10.29
C LYS A 331 -18.88 15.23 -9.97
N SER A 332 -18.76 13.94 -9.66
CA SER A 332 -17.44 13.27 -9.68
C SER A 332 -16.92 13.09 -11.11
N LEU A 333 -15.65 12.72 -11.28
CA LEU A 333 -15.02 12.57 -12.60
C LEU A 333 -15.78 11.56 -13.49
N LEU A 334 -16.31 10.49 -12.92
CA LEU A 334 -17.10 9.46 -13.64
C LEU A 334 -18.57 9.86 -13.90
N CYS A 335 -19.03 10.98 -13.35
CA CYS A 335 -20.39 11.45 -13.55
C CYS A 335 -20.55 12.05 -14.95
N TYR A 336 -21.71 11.81 -15.58
CA TYR A 336 -22.06 12.44 -16.86
C TYR A 336 -21.97 13.99 -16.82
N LEU A 337 -22.24 14.60 -15.67
CA LEU A 337 -22.30 16.06 -15.52
C LEU A 337 -20.94 16.74 -15.38
N SER A 338 -19.86 16.02 -15.09
CA SER A 338 -18.54 16.63 -14.86
C SER A 338 -17.93 17.21 -16.14
N ALA A 339 -18.21 16.59 -17.29
CA ALA A 339 -17.69 17.00 -18.59
C ALA A 339 -18.49 18.13 -19.27
N LEU A 340 -19.63 18.54 -18.70
CA LEU A 340 -20.54 19.49 -19.34
C LEU A 340 -20.20 20.93 -18.97
N ASN A 341 -20.22 21.81 -19.97
CA ASN A 341 -20.07 23.24 -19.76
C ASN A 341 -21.36 23.88 -19.21
N TYR A 342 -21.24 25.10 -18.67
CA TYR A 342 -22.37 25.84 -18.09
C TYR A 342 -23.61 25.91 -19.01
N LYS A 343 -23.41 26.19 -20.30
CA LYS A 343 -24.50 26.26 -21.29
C LYS A 343 -25.17 24.91 -21.53
N GLU A 344 -24.43 23.82 -21.42
CA GLU A 344 -24.93 22.45 -21.63
C GLU A 344 -25.70 21.96 -20.41
N LEU A 345 -25.21 22.26 -19.20
CA LEU A 345 -25.93 22.00 -17.95
C LEU A 345 -27.32 22.64 -17.95
N LEU A 346 -27.42 23.89 -18.43
CA LEU A 346 -28.71 24.58 -18.58
C LEU A 346 -29.63 23.89 -19.59
N LYS A 347 -29.11 23.41 -20.73
CA LYS A 347 -29.88 22.65 -21.72
C LYS A 347 -30.40 21.33 -21.15
N GLU A 348 -29.62 20.68 -20.30
CA GLU A 348 -29.98 19.45 -19.58
C GLU A 348 -30.94 19.71 -18.41
N GLY A 349 -31.31 20.96 -18.14
CA GLY A 349 -32.21 21.34 -17.05
C GLY A 349 -31.60 21.14 -15.66
N VAL A 350 -30.26 21.14 -15.56
CA VAL A 350 -29.54 21.00 -14.29
C VAL A 350 -29.28 22.38 -13.68
N CYS A 351 -29.49 22.51 -12.37
CA CYS A 351 -29.19 23.73 -11.65
C CYS A 351 -27.69 24.02 -11.64
N SER A 352 -27.28 25.20 -12.07
CA SER A 352 -25.88 25.63 -12.06
C SER A 352 -25.28 25.72 -10.65
N PHE A 353 -26.12 26.00 -9.64
CA PHE A 353 -25.73 26.10 -8.23
C PHE A 353 -25.69 24.75 -7.50
N ASP A 354 -26.06 23.64 -8.16
CA ASP A 354 -25.91 22.32 -7.57
C ASP A 354 -24.42 21.97 -7.48
N ILE A 355 -23.86 21.89 -6.29
CA ILE A 355 -22.43 21.60 -6.08
C ILE A 355 -22.08 20.11 -6.23
N GLY A 356 -23.07 19.21 -6.29
CA GLY A 356 -22.83 17.77 -6.33
C GLY A 356 -22.34 17.21 -4.99
N GLY A 357 -21.60 16.10 -5.00
CA GLY A 357 -21.05 15.50 -3.78
C GLY A 357 -21.99 14.55 -3.03
N TYR A 358 -23.07 14.11 -3.67
CA TYR A 358 -24.06 13.16 -3.14
C TYR A 358 -24.34 12.03 -4.14
N PHE A 359 -25.06 11.01 -3.70
CA PHE A 359 -25.43 9.82 -4.46
C PHE A 359 -26.93 9.77 -4.66
N ILE A 360 -27.38 9.25 -5.80
CA ILE A 360 -28.81 9.01 -6.06
C ILE A 360 -29.05 7.52 -5.97
N ILE A 361 -29.78 7.10 -4.93
CA ILE A 361 -30.06 5.70 -4.62
C ILE A 361 -31.57 5.52 -4.60
N LYS A 362 -32.09 4.73 -5.56
CA LYS A 362 -33.54 4.50 -5.73
C LYS A 362 -34.34 5.81 -5.74
N GLY A 363 -33.87 6.81 -6.49
CA GLY A 363 -34.47 8.15 -6.57
C GLY A 363 -34.18 9.08 -5.40
N THR A 364 -33.64 8.59 -4.29
CA THR A 364 -33.35 9.40 -3.10
C THR A 364 -31.91 9.89 -3.07
N GLU A 365 -31.70 11.15 -2.66
CA GLU A 365 -30.38 11.74 -2.52
C GLU A 365 -29.76 11.35 -1.17
N LYS A 366 -28.52 10.88 -1.22
CA LYS A 366 -27.78 10.31 -0.08
C LYS A 366 -26.40 10.94 0.00
N VAL A 367 -25.97 11.29 1.20
CA VAL A 367 -24.68 11.93 1.44
C VAL A 367 -23.89 11.15 2.49
N PHE A 368 -22.57 11.08 2.32
CA PHE A 368 -21.68 10.58 3.36
C PHE A 368 -21.45 11.66 4.41
N ILE A 369 -21.54 11.26 5.68
CA ILE A 369 -21.11 12.09 6.79
C ILE A 369 -19.68 11.67 7.13
N ALA A 370 -18.76 12.63 7.13
CA ALA A 370 -17.36 12.39 7.50
C ALA A 370 -17.28 11.80 8.91
N GLN A 371 -16.54 10.70 9.07
CA GLN A 371 -16.40 10.03 10.37
C GLN A 371 -15.06 10.38 11.00
N GLU A 372 -15.09 10.89 12.22
CA GLU A 372 -13.87 11.07 13.00
C GLU A 372 -13.39 9.72 13.54
N GLU A 373 -12.14 9.40 13.29
CA GLU A 373 -11.43 8.23 13.79
C GLU A 373 -10.10 8.63 14.43
N ARG A 374 -9.59 7.76 15.32
CA ARG A 374 -8.25 7.95 15.88
C ARG A 374 -7.19 7.66 14.83
N CYS A 375 -6.11 8.44 14.83
CA CYS A 375 -4.96 8.21 13.97
C CYS A 375 -4.36 6.82 14.27
N ALA A 376 -4.35 5.97 13.24
CA ALA A 376 -3.59 4.72 13.24
C ALA A 376 -2.10 5.01 12.98
N ASN A 377 -1.24 3.98 13.04
CA ASN A 377 0.21 4.08 12.82
C ASN A 377 0.97 5.03 13.78
N ARG A 378 0.32 5.53 14.83
CA ARG A 378 0.94 6.31 15.90
C ARG A 378 1.01 5.49 17.20
N ILE A 379 2.03 5.74 18.01
CA ILE A 379 2.14 5.18 19.36
C ILE A 379 1.26 5.99 20.30
N TRP A 380 0.41 5.29 21.04
CA TRP A 380 -0.51 5.86 22.02
C TRP A 380 -0.13 5.38 23.42
N VAL A 381 0.37 6.27 24.26
CA VAL A 381 0.64 6.03 25.68
C VAL A 381 -0.57 6.46 26.51
N SER A 382 -1.00 5.57 27.40
CA SER A 382 -2.10 5.80 28.33
C SER A 382 -1.68 5.29 29.70
N ASN A 383 -2.08 6.00 30.76
CA ASN A 383 -1.90 5.57 32.14
C ASN A 383 -3.14 4.87 32.71
N THR A 384 -4.31 5.01 32.06
CA THR A 384 -5.59 4.42 32.49
C THR A 384 -6.06 3.34 31.51
N PRO A 385 -6.47 2.14 31.98
CA PRO A 385 -6.45 1.67 33.38
C PRO A 385 -5.05 1.26 33.89
N SER A 386 -4.05 1.15 33.01
CA SER A 386 -2.67 0.81 33.33
C SER A 386 -1.72 1.53 32.38
N TRP A 387 -0.47 1.75 32.80
CA TRP A 387 0.58 2.29 31.95
C TRP A 387 0.87 1.37 30.75
N MET A 388 0.52 1.85 29.57
CA MET A 388 0.66 1.10 28.33
C MET A 388 0.91 2.00 27.13
N ALA A 389 1.80 1.55 26.25
CA ALA A 389 1.92 2.05 24.89
C ALA A 389 1.16 1.11 23.94
N ILE A 390 0.46 1.68 22.97
CA ILE A 390 -0.37 0.96 22.00
C ILE A 390 0.03 1.39 20.61
N TYR A 391 0.38 0.43 19.77
CA TYR A 391 0.55 0.64 18.35
C TYR A 391 -0.56 -0.10 17.59
N THR A 392 -1.27 0.62 16.72
CA THR A 392 -2.32 0.04 15.86
C THR A 392 -1.88 0.18 14.41
N PRO A 393 -1.50 -0.91 13.73
CA PRO A 393 -1.15 -0.85 12.31
C PRO A 393 -2.40 -0.53 11.48
N CYS A 394 -2.21 0.31 10.46
CA CYS A 394 -3.24 0.71 9.51
C CYS A 394 -3.28 -0.22 8.29
N THR A 395 -3.23 -1.54 8.46
CA THR A 395 -3.18 -2.46 7.33
C THR A 395 -4.34 -2.24 6.35
N SER A 396 -4.03 -1.83 5.12
CA SER A 396 -4.88 -2.08 3.94
C SER A 396 -4.76 -3.57 3.63
N GLY A 397 -5.88 -4.25 3.37
CA GLY A 397 -5.85 -5.67 3.12
C GLY A 397 -7.06 -6.44 3.63
N PHE A 398 -7.24 -7.63 3.06
CA PHE A 398 -8.17 -8.64 3.59
C PHE A 398 -7.76 -9.19 4.94
N SER A 399 -6.56 -8.83 5.42
CA SER A 399 -6.06 -9.18 6.75
C SER A 399 -7.10 -8.80 7.80
N ILE A 400 -7.69 -9.84 8.38
CA ILE A 400 -8.93 -9.78 9.14
C ILE A 400 -8.73 -9.04 10.48
N TYR A 401 -7.50 -8.62 10.81
CA TYR A 401 -7.15 -8.09 12.12
C TYR A 401 -6.05 -7.03 12.05
N LYS A 402 -6.41 -5.75 12.24
CA LYS A 402 -5.49 -4.72 12.73
C LYS A 402 -5.05 -5.11 14.16
N LYS A 403 -4.08 -6.02 14.27
CA LYS A 403 -3.63 -6.55 15.57
C LYS A 403 -2.81 -5.46 16.24
N LYS A 404 -3.39 -4.93 17.30
CA LYS A 404 -2.71 -3.97 18.16
C LYS A 404 -1.56 -4.66 18.89
N VAL A 405 -0.41 -4.02 18.89
CA VAL A 405 0.71 -4.37 19.76
C VAL A 405 0.58 -3.51 21.00
N PHE A 406 0.66 -4.13 22.17
CA PHE A 406 0.65 -3.41 23.43
C PHE A 406 1.96 -3.64 24.14
N VAL A 407 2.57 -2.58 24.65
CA VAL A 407 3.66 -2.66 25.63
C VAL A 407 3.07 -2.15 26.94
N LYS A 408 3.19 -2.93 28.01
CA LYS A 408 2.57 -2.62 29.31
C LYS A 408 3.57 -2.74 30.43
N VAL A 409 3.47 -1.86 31.41
CA VAL A 409 4.07 -2.05 32.74
C VAL A 409 3.06 -2.82 33.60
N ILE A 410 3.47 -3.99 34.09
CA ILE A 410 2.63 -4.89 34.91
C ILE A 410 3.37 -5.21 36.20
N LYS A 411 2.64 -5.34 37.31
CA LYS A 411 3.18 -5.85 38.58
C LYS A 411 3.16 -7.39 38.59
N THR A 412 4.27 -8.02 38.96
CA THR A 412 4.37 -9.49 39.05
C THR A 412 3.39 -10.04 40.09
N SER A 413 2.80 -11.21 39.78
CA SER A 413 1.87 -11.88 40.68
C SER A 413 2.60 -12.47 41.89
N LYS A 414 1.86 -12.81 42.94
CA LYS A 414 2.41 -13.56 44.08
C LYS A 414 2.89 -14.96 43.69
N ASP A 415 2.39 -15.51 42.59
CA ASP A 415 2.75 -16.83 42.07
C ASP A 415 4.10 -16.83 41.32
N ASP A 416 4.62 -15.65 40.96
CA ASP A 416 5.92 -15.51 40.32
C ASP A 416 7.01 -15.72 41.38
N LYS A 417 7.52 -16.96 41.45
CA LYS A 417 8.49 -17.46 42.45
C LYS A 417 9.76 -16.63 42.65
N TRP A 418 10.02 -15.66 41.77
CA TRP A 418 11.30 -14.97 41.65
C TRP A 418 11.34 -13.55 42.24
N ARG A 419 10.19 -12.89 42.50
CA ARG A 419 10.01 -11.66 43.33
C ARG A 419 8.59 -11.09 43.12
N ALA A 420 7.69 -11.28 44.07
CA ALA A 420 6.30 -10.78 44.00
C ALA A 420 6.25 -9.25 44.08
N GLY A 421 5.36 -8.62 43.30
CA GLY A 421 5.05 -7.19 43.39
C GLY A 421 6.02 -6.22 42.69
N ARG A 422 7.01 -6.72 41.95
CA ARG A 422 7.90 -5.88 41.13
C ARG A 422 7.25 -5.52 39.81
N GLU A 423 7.56 -4.33 39.31
CA GLU A 423 7.11 -3.87 38.00
C GLU A 423 8.00 -4.46 36.92
N VAL A 424 7.38 -4.90 35.82
CA VAL A 424 8.04 -5.53 34.67
C VAL A 424 7.35 -5.09 33.39
N ILE A 425 8.11 -5.06 32.30
CA ILE A 425 7.61 -4.65 31.00
C ILE A 425 7.27 -5.89 30.18
N THR A 426 6.05 -5.92 29.65
CA THR A 426 5.54 -7.02 28.82
C THR A 426 4.97 -6.52 27.50
N VAL A 427 5.16 -7.29 26.45
CA VAL A 427 4.58 -7.10 25.12
C VAL A 427 3.42 -8.07 24.95
N ASN A 428 2.25 -7.53 24.59
CA ASN A 428 1.13 -8.32 24.13
C ASN A 428 1.10 -8.33 22.60
N PHE A 429 1.35 -9.49 22.03
CA PHE A 429 1.41 -9.74 20.59
C PHE A 429 0.51 -10.94 20.27
N MET A 430 -0.33 -10.89 19.23
CA MET A 430 -1.17 -12.03 18.81
C MET A 430 -1.99 -12.73 19.92
N SER A 431 -2.34 -12.02 20.99
CA SER A 431 -3.03 -12.52 22.21
C SER A 431 -2.14 -13.26 23.23
N ILE A 432 -0.84 -13.39 22.97
CA ILE A 432 0.15 -13.82 23.97
C ILE A 432 0.72 -12.61 24.70
N THR A 433 1.04 -12.77 25.98
CA THR A 433 1.77 -11.79 26.80
C THR A 433 3.17 -12.34 27.06
N VAL A 434 4.21 -11.57 26.73
CA VAL A 434 5.61 -12.01 26.77
C VAL A 434 6.45 -10.89 27.40
N PRO A 435 7.42 -11.19 28.30
CA PRO A 435 8.41 -10.21 28.73
C PRO A 435 9.08 -9.50 27.53
N VAL A 436 9.26 -8.17 27.63
CA VAL A 436 9.79 -7.38 26.51
C VAL A 436 11.17 -7.86 26.03
N VAL A 437 12.00 -8.32 26.96
CA VAL A 437 13.35 -8.83 26.70
C VAL A 437 13.32 -10.02 25.74
N LEU A 438 12.39 -10.96 25.95
CA LEU A 438 12.24 -12.11 25.04
C LEU A 438 11.84 -11.68 23.62
N MET A 439 11.09 -10.57 23.47
CA MET A 439 10.74 -10.07 22.14
C MET A 439 11.95 -9.48 21.42
N PHE A 440 12.84 -8.75 22.12
CA PHE A 440 14.09 -8.26 21.52
C PHE A 440 15.00 -9.40 21.06
N TYR A 441 15.17 -10.44 21.88
CA TYR A 441 15.92 -11.63 21.51
C TYR A 441 15.27 -12.41 20.36
N ALA A 442 13.94 -12.47 20.29
CA ALA A 442 13.23 -13.06 19.15
C ALA A 442 13.47 -12.31 17.83
N LEU A 443 13.64 -10.98 17.92
CA LEU A 443 14.00 -10.10 16.81
C LEU A 443 15.49 -10.16 16.43
N GLY A 444 16.32 -10.88 17.20
CA GLY A 444 17.73 -11.09 16.88
C GLY A 444 18.69 -10.10 17.54
N VAL A 445 18.28 -9.40 18.59
CA VAL A 445 19.22 -8.68 19.48
C VAL A 445 20.03 -9.68 20.28
N GLU A 446 21.35 -9.54 20.30
CA GLU A 446 22.25 -10.55 20.89
C GLU A 446 22.67 -10.19 22.33
N SER A 447 22.79 -8.89 22.61
CA SER A 447 23.29 -8.38 23.88
C SER A 447 22.24 -7.61 24.67
N ASP A 448 22.21 -7.81 25.99
CA ASP A 448 21.41 -7.01 26.91
C ASP A 448 21.78 -5.51 26.81
N LEU A 449 23.05 -5.20 26.50
CA LEU A 449 23.55 -3.85 26.29
C LEU A 449 22.93 -3.21 25.04
N GLU A 450 22.90 -3.95 23.93
CA GLU A 450 22.32 -3.49 22.66
C GLU A 450 20.83 -3.21 22.82
N MET A 451 20.10 -4.10 23.51
CA MET A 451 18.69 -3.86 23.86
C MET A 451 18.51 -2.57 24.66
N MET A 452 19.33 -2.36 25.69
CA MET A 452 19.26 -1.15 26.52
C MET A 452 19.54 0.12 25.70
N GLN A 453 20.54 0.09 24.82
CA GLN A 453 20.84 1.20 23.90
C GLN A 453 19.67 1.50 22.96
N MET A 454 19.05 0.45 22.36
CA MET A 454 17.88 0.62 21.49
C MET A 454 16.68 1.24 22.19
N ILE A 455 16.51 1.00 23.50
CA ILE A 455 15.42 1.60 24.29
C ILE A 455 15.79 3.03 24.69
N ASN A 456 16.99 3.25 25.20
CA ASN A 456 17.42 4.57 25.64
C ASN A 456 18.94 4.72 25.44
N ASN A 457 19.33 5.63 24.55
CA ASN A 457 20.74 5.98 24.35
C ASN A 457 21.38 6.64 25.60
N ALA A 458 20.58 7.19 26.51
CA ALA A 458 21.08 7.80 27.74
C ALA A 458 21.32 6.74 28.83
N PHE A 459 22.54 6.22 28.90
CA PHE A 459 22.97 5.28 29.94
C PHE A 459 22.78 5.79 31.37
N ASN A 460 22.60 7.09 31.60
CA ASN A 460 22.59 7.67 32.95
C ASN A 460 21.27 7.52 33.71
N ASP A 461 20.23 6.94 33.11
CA ASP A 461 18.94 6.79 33.77
C ASP A 461 18.84 5.50 34.61
N HIS A 462 19.12 5.66 35.92
CA HIS A 462 19.06 4.55 36.87
C HIS A 462 17.65 3.94 37.02
N GLU A 463 16.61 4.78 37.00
CA GLU A 463 15.23 4.33 37.24
C GLU A 463 14.75 3.41 36.11
N MET A 464 15.00 3.81 34.86
CA MET A 464 14.66 3.00 33.70
C MET A 464 15.48 1.70 33.66
N ARG A 465 16.76 1.78 34.02
CA ARG A 465 17.64 0.60 34.09
C ARG A 465 17.16 -0.42 35.11
N GLU A 466 16.69 0.02 36.28
CA GLU A 466 16.17 -0.89 37.32
C GLU A 466 14.94 -1.67 36.83
N LEU A 467 14.03 -1.00 36.12
CA LEU A 467 12.82 -1.62 35.55
C LEU A 467 13.13 -2.55 34.36
N LEU A 468 14.15 -2.21 33.57
CA LEU A 468 14.64 -3.12 32.52
C LEU A 468 15.30 -4.35 33.13
N LEU A 469 16.09 -4.16 34.18
CA LEU A 469 16.73 -5.26 34.91
C LEU A 469 15.70 -6.21 35.54
N SER A 470 14.64 -5.69 36.16
CA SER A 470 13.55 -6.54 36.67
C SER A 470 12.88 -7.36 35.55
N SER A 471 12.79 -6.79 34.34
CA SER A 471 12.24 -7.45 33.16
C SER A 471 13.17 -8.55 32.59
N ILE A 472 14.49 -8.34 32.63
CA ILE A 472 15.51 -9.35 32.26
C ILE A 472 15.39 -10.58 33.16
N TYR A 473 15.35 -10.35 34.46
CA TYR A 473 15.25 -11.46 35.37
C TYR A 473 13.91 -12.21 35.29
N LYS A 474 12.81 -11.52 34.97
CA LYS A 474 11.55 -12.19 34.65
C LYS A 474 11.69 -13.09 33.42
N ALA A 475 12.39 -12.64 32.38
CA ALA A 475 12.66 -13.45 31.20
C ALA A 475 13.50 -14.70 31.54
N GLU A 476 14.51 -14.56 32.39
CA GLU A 476 15.33 -15.67 32.89
C GLU A 476 14.52 -16.70 33.71
N ALA A 477 13.56 -16.22 34.51
CA ALA A 477 12.66 -17.07 35.26
C ALA A 477 11.68 -17.85 34.36
N GLU A 478 11.27 -17.27 33.22
CA GLU A 478 10.41 -17.95 32.24
C GLU A 478 11.18 -18.95 31.36
N ILE A 479 12.40 -18.62 30.94
CA ILE A 479 13.22 -19.45 30.04
C ILE A 479 14.67 -19.46 30.51
N LYS A 480 15.18 -20.66 30.83
CA LYS A 480 16.61 -20.89 31.07
C LYS A 480 17.41 -20.73 29.76
N ASP A 481 18.43 -19.87 29.80
CA ASP A 481 19.28 -19.47 28.66
C ASP A 481 18.51 -18.80 27.51
N PHE A 482 17.59 -17.87 27.82
CA PHE A 482 16.87 -17.12 26.79
C PHE A 482 17.76 -16.32 25.82
N ARG A 483 19.05 -16.11 26.15
CA ARG A 483 20.02 -15.46 25.24
C ARG A 483 20.24 -16.24 23.94
N ARG A 484 19.88 -17.53 23.89
CA ARG A 484 19.88 -18.31 22.65
C ARG A 484 18.59 -18.07 21.87
N LYS A 485 18.70 -17.42 20.71
CA LYS A 485 17.58 -17.08 19.80
C LYS A 485 16.60 -18.24 19.56
N ASN A 486 17.13 -19.45 19.31
CA ASN A 486 16.31 -20.63 19.02
C ASN A 486 15.39 -21.02 20.18
N LYS A 487 15.88 -20.96 21.43
CA LYS A 487 15.06 -21.28 22.61
C LYS A 487 13.89 -20.31 22.77
N VAL A 488 14.11 -19.03 22.48
CA VAL A 488 13.06 -17.99 22.55
C VAL A 488 12.02 -18.20 21.46
N ARG A 489 12.45 -18.52 20.24
CA ARG A 489 11.56 -18.83 19.12
C ARG A 489 10.72 -20.06 19.41
N ASP A 490 11.30 -21.14 19.93
CA ASP A 490 10.58 -22.34 20.32
C ASP A 490 9.52 -22.06 21.39
N TYR A 491 9.85 -21.21 22.36
CA TYR A 491 8.92 -20.77 23.39
C TYR A 491 7.74 -19.97 22.82
N LEU A 492 8.01 -19.00 21.94
CA LEU A 492 6.99 -18.21 21.26
C LEU A 492 6.11 -19.11 20.38
N ASN A 493 6.71 -20.02 19.62
CA ASN A 493 6.03 -21.01 18.80
C ASN A 493 5.06 -21.85 19.62
N ASN A 494 5.51 -22.37 20.76
CA ASN A 494 4.67 -23.17 21.65
C ASN A 494 3.50 -22.36 22.24
N ARG A 495 3.69 -21.08 22.55
CA ARG A 495 2.61 -20.21 23.04
C ARG A 495 1.63 -19.79 21.94
N LEU A 496 2.14 -19.48 20.74
CA LEU A 496 1.31 -19.16 19.57
C LEU A 496 0.48 -20.38 19.15
N LYS A 497 1.06 -21.58 19.13
CA LYS A 497 0.33 -22.83 18.85
C LYS A 497 -0.78 -23.10 19.87
N LYS A 498 -0.64 -22.72 21.14
CA LYS A 498 -1.70 -22.88 22.15
C LYS A 498 -2.83 -21.84 22.02
N CYS A 499 -2.69 -20.82 21.19
CA CYS A 499 -3.73 -19.81 21.03
C CYS A 499 -4.92 -20.36 20.25
N LYS A 500 -6.14 -20.08 20.73
CA LYS A 500 -7.41 -20.54 20.12
C LYS A 500 -7.60 -20.10 18.66
N PHE A 501 -6.84 -19.11 18.21
CA PHE A 501 -6.85 -18.59 16.84
C PHE A 501 -5.46 -18.74 16.24
N GLN A 502 -5.06 -19.98 15.92
CA GLN A 502 -3.87 -20.26 15.12
C GLN A 502 -4.03 -19.61 13.74
N LYS A 503 -3.01 -18.88 13.28
CA LYS A 503 -3.04 -18.16 12.00
C LYS A 503 -1.73 -18.22 11.26
N ALA A 504 -0.62 -18.06 11.98
CA ALA A 504 0.72 -18.32 11.47
C ALA A 504 1.13 -19.73 11.92
N GLU A 505 1.76 -20.48 11.01
CA GLU A 505 2.30 -21.80 11.33
C GLU A 505 3.60 -21.70 12.15
N ASP A 506 4.33 -20.59 11.97
CA ASP A 506 5.61 -20.30 12.61
C ASP A 506 5.70 -18.87 13.20
N THR A 507 6.60 -18.70 14.17
CA THR A 507 6.87 -17.44 14.86
C THR A 507 7.53 -16.43 13.94
N GLU A 508 8.39 -16.86 13.01
CA GLU A 508 9.07 -15.94 12.09
C GLU A 508 8.08 -15.28 11.14
N GLU A 509 7.19 -16.07 10.55
CA GLU A 509 6.07 -15.59 9.74
C GLU A 509 5.19 -14.65 10.57
N ALA A 510 4.86 -15.04 11.82
CA ALA A 510 4.05 -14.21 12.68
C ALA A 510 4.68 -12.83 12.94
N ILE A 511 5.98 -12.80 13.26
CA ILE A 511 6.72 -11.56 13.49
C ILE A 511 6.82 -10.75 12.20
N ARG A 512 7.08 -11.39 11.05
CA ARG A 512 7.19 -10.73 9.75
C ARG A 512 5.89 -10.02 9.36
N GLU A 513 4.77 -10.73 9.43
CA GLU A 513 3.47 -10.23 8.96
C GLU A 513 2.73 -9.35 9.97
N TYR A 514 2.78 -9.68 11.27
CA TYR A 514 1.88 -9.05 12.25
C TYR A 514 2.59 -8.07 13.19
N LEU A 515 3.89 -8.23 13.45
CA LEU A 515 4.63 -7.31 14.31
C LEU A 515 5.18 -6.17 13.44
N PHE A 516 4.57 -4.99 13.53
CA PHE A 516 4.92 -3.79 12.75
C PHE A 516 5.01 -4.06 11.24
N PRO A 517 3.87 -4.34 10.58
CA PRO A 517 3.82 -4.82 9.18
C PRO A 517 4.49 -3.89 8.16
N TYR A 518 4.55 -2.59 8.43
CA TYR A 518 5.19 -1.60 7.56
C TYR A 518 6.71 -1.54 7.67
N ILE A 519 7.28 -2.26 8.64
CA ILE A 519 8.71 -2.31 8.87
C ILE A 519 9.16 -3.70 8.42
N LEU A 520 10.06 -3.81 7.45
CA LEU A 520 10.46 -5.11 6.91
C LEU A 520 11.58 -5.75 7.74
N GLY A 521 12.59 -4.97 8.16
CA GLY A 521 13.78 -5.47 8.84
C GLY A 521 13.56 -5.82 10.31
N TYR A 522 14.08 -6.97 10.76
CA TYR A 522 14.02 -7.38 12.17
C TYR A 522 14.70 -6.40 13.12
N LYS A 523 15.87 -5.85 12.74
CA LYS A 523 16.57 -4.83 13.52
C LYS A 523 15.78 -3.53 13.61
N GLN A 524 15.17 -3.08 12.50
CA GLN A 524 14.29 -1.91 12.49
C GLN A 524 13.04 -2.13 13.36
N LYS A 525 12.46 -3.33 13.36
CA LYS A 525 11.37 -3.70 14.28
C LYS A 525 11.81 -3.66 15.73
N ALA A 526 13.04 -4.09 16.03
CA ALA A 526 13.62 -4.01 17.37
C ALA A 526 13.82 -2.54 17.79
N MET A 527 14.35 -1.70 16.91
CA MET A 527 14.48 -0.26 17.17
C MET A 527 13.13 0.42 17.39
N PHE A 528 12.11 0.09 16.59
CA PHE A 528 10.76 0.63 16.78
C PHE A 528 10.11 0.13 18.09
N LEU A 529 10.33 -1.13 18.47
CA LEU A 529 9.94 -1.64 19.79
C LEU A 529 10.66 -0.89 20.91
N GLY A 530 11.96 -0.63 20.76
CA GLY A 530 12.77 0.19 21.66
C GLY A 530 12.20 1.59 21.84
N TYR A 531 11.90 2.28 20.74
CA TYR A 531 11.24 3.58 20.75
C TYR A 531 9.88 3.53 21.46
N MET A 532 9.06 2.50 21.19
CA MET A 532 7.76 2.32 21.85
C MET A 532 7.88 2.11 23.37
N VAL A 533 8.89 1.36 23.81
CA VAL A 533 9.21 1.18 25.23
C VAL A 533 9.70 2.51 25.82
N ASN A 534 10.56 3.25 25.12
CA ASN A 534 11.05 4.54 25.57
C ASN A 534 9.91 5.56 25.79
N CYS A 535 8.98 5.65 24.85
CA CYS A 535 7.80 6.53 24.98
C CYS A 535 6.99 6.17 26.22
N LEU A 536 6.79 4.87 26.49
CA LEU A 536 6.10 4.39 27.68
C LEU A 536 6.84 4.79 28.96
N LEU A 537 8.13 4.50 29.04
CA LEU A 537 8.93 4.72 30.24
C LEU A 537 9.17 6.21 30.52
N SER A 538 9.44 7.01 29.48
CA SER A 538 9.51 8.46 29.59
C SER A 538 8.22 9.07 30.14
N SER A 539 7.06 8.52 29.75
CA SER A 539 5.77 8.96 30.28
C SER A 539 5.53 8.44 31.70
N TYR A 540 5.96 7.20 31.98
CA TYR A 540 5.87 6.57 33.30
C TYR A 540 6.60 7.36 34.38
N PHE A 541 7.81 7.85 34.07
CA PHE A 541 8.62 8.69 34.95
C PHE A 541 8.25 10.19 34.88
N GLY A 542 7.19 10.58 34.17
CA GLY A 542 6.70 11.95 34.12
C GLY A 542 7.52 12.92 33.25
N ARG A 543 8.43 12.43 32.40
CA ARG A 543 9.25 13.23 31.47
C ARG A 543 8.51 13.58 30.19
N ARG A 544 7.49 12.80 29.86
CA ARG A 544 6.61 12.99 28.70
C ARG A 544 5.15 12.95 29.15
N HIS A 545 4.31 13.81 28.60
CA HIS A 545 2.87 13.75 28.81
C HIS A 545 2.22 12.60 28.04
N VAL A 546 1.20 11.99 28.63
CA VAL A 546 0.34 11.00 27.96
C VAL A 546 -0.41 11.65 26.79
N GLU A 547 -0.69 10.88 25.73
CA GLU A 547 -1.39 11.41 24.57
C GLU A 547 -2.85 11.79 24.89
N ASN A 548 -3.22 13.02 24.51
CA ASN A 548 -4.60 13.48 24.56
C ASN A 548 -5.42 12.81 23.44
N LYS A 549 -6.47 12.09 23.83
CA LYS A 549 -7.38 11.37 22.91
C LYS A 549 -8.28 12.30 22.10
N ASP A 550 -8.47 13.53 22.57
CA ASP A 550 -9.39 14.51 22.01
C ASP A 550 -8.72 15.55 21.12
N ASP A 551 -7.39 15.68 21.18
CA ASP A 551 -6.59 16.53 20.29
C ASP A 551 -6.77 16.11 18.82
N TYR A 552 -7.16 17.07 17.97
CA TYR A 552 -7.35 16.89 16.52
C TYR A 552 -6.10 16.39 15.81
N LYS A 553 -4.89 16.69 16.32
CA LYS A 553 -3.63 16.15 15.77
C LYS A 553 -3.60 14.62 15.78
N ASN A 554 -4.28 14.02 16.75
CA ASN A 554 -4.36 12.57 16.93
C ASN A 554 -5.61 11.95 16.29
N LYS A 555 -6.39 12.73 15.54
CA LYS A 555 -7.61 12.31 14.85
C LYS A 555 -7.42 12.36 13.34
N ARG A 556 -8.24 11.60 12.63
CA ARG A 556 -8.32 11.55 11.16
C ARG A 556 -9.79 11.51 10.75
N LEU A 557 -10.10 12.05 9.58
CA LEU A 557 -11.45 12.02 9.02
C LEU A 557 -11.51 10.95 7.94
N GLU A 558 -12.39 9.97 8.10
CA GLU A 558 -12.76 9.06 7.03
C GLU A 558 -13.84 9.74 6.16
N LEU A 559 -13.56 9.91 4.87
CA LEU A 559 -14.42 10.55 3.89
C LEU A 559 -15.08 9.50 2.99
N ALA A 560 -15.75 9.93 1.91
CA ALA A 560 -16.49 9.04 1.01
C ALA A 560 -15.65 7.85 0.49
N GLY A 561 -14.39 8.08 0.13
CA GLY A 561 -13.50 7.06 -0.42
C GLY A 561 -13.17 5.94 0.59
N GLU A 562 -12.72 6.30 1.79
CA GLU A 562 -12.36 5.32 2.83
C GLU A 562 -13.60 4.54 3.31
N LEU A 563 -14.74 5.22 3.43
CA LEU A 563 -16.00 4.61 3.86
C LEU A 563 -16.53 3.63 2.81
N LEU A 564 -16.47 3.99 1.52
CA LEU A 564 -16.86 3.13 0.40
C LEU A 564 -15.93 1.94 0.27
N GLY A 565 -14.61 2.16 0.31
CA GLY A 565 -13.60 1.11 0.24
C GLY A 565 -13.76 0.07 1.33
N ARG A 566 -14.04 0.50 2.57
CA ARG A 566 -14.27 -0.42 3.69
C ARG A 566 -15.49 -1.33 3.49
N GLU A 567 -16.60 -0.81 2.99
CA GLU A 567 -17.76 -1.65 2.70
C GLU A 567 -17.49 -2.58 1.53
N LEU A 568 -16.81 -2.09 0.50
CA LEU A 568 -16.47 -2.88 -0.68
C LEU A 568 -15.54 -4.05 -0.31
N GLN A 569 -14.54 -3.85 0.53
CA GLN A 569 -13.69 -4.93 1.05
C GLN A 569 -14.52 -6.04 1.71
N GLY A 570 -15.54 -5.68 2.49
CA GLY A 570 -16.46 -6.63 3.10
C GLY A 570 -17.27 -7.43 2.06
N LEU A 571 -17.77 -6.75 1.02
CA LEU A 571 -18.55 -7.35 -0.06
C LEU A 571 -17.69 -8.22 -0.98
N VAL A 572 -16.49 -7.77 -1.34
CA VAL A 572 -15.52 -8.53 -2.14
C VAL A 572 -15.09 -9.79 -1.39
N ARG A 573 -15.00 -9.76 -0.05
CA ARG A 573 -14.80 -10.98 0.77
C ARG A 573 -15.92 -11.98 0.64
N HIS A 574 -17.15 -11.49 0.67
CA HIS A 574 -18.31 -12.34 0.45
C HIS A 574 -18.30 -12.91 -0.98
N PHE A 575 -18.01 -12.07 -1.98
CA PHE A 575 -17.90 -12.48 -3.38
C PHE A 575 -16.85 -13.58 -3.56
N ARG A 576 -15.62 -13.35 -3.08
CA ARG A 576 -14.51 -14.31 -3.07
C ARG A 576 -14.92 -15.65 -2.44
N ASN A 577 -15.50 -15.61 -1.24
CA ASN A 577 -15.91 -16.84 -0.55
C ASN A 577 -17.04 -17.58 -1.30
N ARG A 578 -17.92 -16.87 -2.01
CA ARG A 578 -19.01 -17.46 -2.80
C ARG A 578 -18.49 -18.08 -4.09
N LEU A 579 -17.51 -17.43 -4.73
CA LEU A 579 -16.77 -17.90 -5.89
C LEU A 579 -16.00 -19.18 -5.55
N ALA A 580 -15.18 -19.15 -4.50
CA ALA A 580 -14.42 -20.30 -4.01
C ALA A 580 -15.31 -21.52 -3.72
N LYS A 581 -16.42 -21.33 -2.99
CA LYS A 581 -17.40 -22.40 -2.71
C LYS A 581 -18.14 -22.90 -3.95
N GLY A 582 -18.27 -22.08 -4.99
CA GLY A 582 -18.84 -22.48 -6.27
C GLY A 582 -17.92 -23.46 -6.98
N ILE A 583 -16.66 -23.06 -7.13
CA ILE A 583 -15.61 -23.83 -7.80
C ILE A 583 -15.28 -25.11 -7.03
N GLN A 584 -15.14 -25.04 -5.70
CA GLN A 584 -14.86 -26.20 -4.84
C GLN A 584 -15.88 -27.35 -5.05
N ARG A 585 -17.17 -27.02 -5.14
CA ARG A 585 -18.22 -28.03 -5.36
C ARG A 585 -18.09 -28.73 -6.70
N GLU A 586 -17.66 -28.03 -7.74
CA GLU A 586 -17.52 -28.61 -9.06
C GLU A 586 -16.21 -29.37 -9.22
N LEU A 587 -15.10 -28.88 -8.64
CA LEU A 587 -13.84 -29.62 -8.58
C LEU A 587 -14.02 -30.98 -7.90
N SER A 588 -14.76 -31.03 -6.79
CA SER A 588 -15.04 -32.29 -6.08
C SER A 588 -15.90 -33.27 -6.88
N VAL A 589 -16.76 -32.80 -7.80
CA VAL A 589 -17.75 -33.65 -8.51
C VAL A 589 -17.33 -33.99 -9.93
N HIS A 590 -16.74 -33.06 -10.67
CA HIS A 590 -16.46 -33.17 -12.11
C HIS A 590 -14.97 -33.14 -12.47
N GLY A 591 -14.09 -32.62 -11.60
CA GLY A 591 -12.65 -32.50 -11.90
C GLY A 591 -12.36 -31.49 -13.02
N ASN A 592 -13.37 -30.77 -13.48
CA ASN A 592 -13.27 -29.67 -14.42
C ASN A 592 -14.24 -28.56 -13.99
N ILE A 593 -13.93 -27.33 -14.39
CA ILE A 593 -14.72 -26.13 -14.15
C ILE A 593 -15.57 -25.86 -15.41
N LYS A 594 -16.79 -25.38 -15.24
CA LYS A 594 -17.66 -24.88 -16.33
C LYS A 594 -17.24 -23.46 -16.73
N SER A 595 -17.99 -22.82 -17.63
CA SER A 595 -17.78 -21.40 -17.93
C SER A 595 -17.76 -20.55 -16.66
N MET A 596 -16.79 -19.64 -16.58
CA MET A 596 -16.59 -18.69 -15.48
C MET A 596 -17.85 -17.91 -15.10
N ASP A 597 -18.75 -17.66 -16.08
CA ASP A 597 -20.00 -16.92 -15.92
C ASP A 597 -20.91 -17.48 -14.82
N ILE A 598 -20.85 -18.79 -14.56
CA ILE A 598 -21.75 -19.49 -13.63
C ILE A 598 -21.42 -19.17 -12.17
N TYR A 599 -20.17 -18.86 -11.85
CA TYR A 599 -19.73 -18.68 -10.47
C TYR A 599 -19.78 -17.24 -10.00
N ILE A 600 -19.87 -16.29 -10.93
CA ILE A 600 -19.80 -14.87 -10.66
C ILE A 600 -21.19 -14.35 -10.33
N ASP A 601 -21.37 -13.94 -9.09
CA ASP A 601 -22.61 -13.35 -8.61
C ASP A 601 -22.46 -11.83 -8.46
N ALA A 602 -22.78 -11.11 -9.55
CA ALA A 602 -22.72 -9.65 -9.60
C ALA A 602 -23.72 -8.95 -8.64
N SER A 603 -24.69 -9.71 -8.11
CA SER A 603 -25.69 -9.20 -7.19
C SER A 603 -25.11 -8.91 -5.81
N ILE A 604 -24.01 -9.59 -5.41
CA ILE A 604 -23.38 -9.42 -4.09
C ILE A 604 -22.91 -7.97 -3.89
N ILE A 605 -22.19 -7.42 -4.87
CA ILE A 605 -21.68 -6.05 -4.81
C ILE A 605 -22.83 -5.05 -5.00
N THR A 606 -23.64 -5.25 -6.05
CA THR A 606 -24.72 -4.32 -6.43
C THR A 606 -25.77 -4.17 -5.32
N ASN A 607 -26.31 -5.29 -4.83
CA ASN A 607 -27.33 -5.29 -3.78
C ASN A 607 -26.72 -5.00 -2.41
N GLY A 608 -25.48 -5.41 -2.18
CA GLY A 608 -24.73 -5.11 -0.95
C GLY A 608 -24.58 -3.61 -0.74
N LEU A 609 -24.05 -2.89 -1.74
CA LEU A 609 -23.94 -1.43 -1.71
C LEU A 609 -25.32 -0.77 -1.65
N GLY A 610 -26.27 -1.21 -2.49
CA GLY A 610 -27.64 -0.69 -2.47
C GLY A 610 -28.28 -0.77 -1.07
N ARG A 611 -28.08 -1.89 -0.35
CA ARG A 611 -28.56 -2.07 1.03
C ARG A 611 -27.82 -1.19 2.02
N ALA A 612 -26.49 -1.07 1.92
CA ALA A 612 -25.68 -0.22 2.81
C ALA A 612 -26.10 1.27 2.71
N PHE A 613 -26.28 1.77 1.49
CA PHE A 613 -26.78 3.13 1.25
C PHE A 613 -28.23 3.34 1.71
N SER A 614 -29.10 2.35 1.50
CA SER A 614 -30.52 2.48 1.87
C SER A 614 -30.74 2.44 3.39
N THR A 615 -30.04 1.53 4.09
CA THR A 615 -30.22 1.31 5.53
C THR A 615 -29.30 2.17 6.39
N GLY A 616 -28.24 2.72 5.82
CA GLY A 616 -27.20 3.43 6.58
C GLY A 616 -26.35 2.53 7.47
N ASN A 617 -26.41 1.19 7.30
CA ASN A 617 -25.60 0.21 8.01
C ASN A 617 -24.34 -0.16 7.20
N TRP A 618 -23.18 0.19 7.74
CA TRP A 618 -21.89 0.04 7.08
C TRP A 618 -20.91 -0.76 7.95
N SER A 619 -19.91 -1.39 7.34
CA SER A 619 -18.92 -2.20 8.04
C SER A 619 -18.12 -1.36 9.04
N HIS A 620 -17.90 -1.90 10.25
CA HIS A 620 -17.13 -1.23 11.30
C HIS A 620 -15.61 -1.32 10.99
N PRO A 621 -14.80 -0.26 11.22
CA PRO A 621 -13.36 -0.23 10.89
C PRO A 621 -12.51 -1.23 11.67
N HIS A 622 -12.82 -1.45 12.96
CA HIS A 622 -12.02 -2.31 13.83
C HIS A 622 -12.68 -3.64 14.23
N LYS A 623 -14.00 -3.77 14.10
CA LYS A 623 -14.75 -4.92 14.61
C LYS A 623 -15.39 -5.68 13.44
N PHE A 624 -14.75 -6.78 13.06
CA PHE A 624 -15.23 -7.63 11.98
C PHE A 624 -16.67 -8.12 12.25
N GLY A 625 -17.51 -8.14 11.21
CA GLY A 625 -18.90 -8.59 11.27
C GLY A 625 -19.88 -7.61 11.95
N THR A 626 -19.39 -6.53 12.57
CA THR A 626 -20.26 -5.51 13.17
C THR A 626 -20.55 -4.38 12.20
N LYS A 627 -21.76 -3.82 12.30
CA LYS A 627 -22.21 -2.69 11.47
C LYS A 627 -22.33 -1.40 12.30
N CYS A 628 -22.02 -0.27 11.67
CA CYS A 628 -22.17 1.08 12.19
C CYS A 628 -23.31 1.78 11.47
N THR A 629 -24.13 2.53 12.21
CA THR A 629 -25.28 3.28 11.66
C THR A 629 -24.92 4.75 11.42
N GLY A 630 -25.63 5.40 10.51
CA GLY A 630 -25.60 6.86 10.28
C GLY A 630 -24.26 7.37 9.73
N ILE A 631 -23.66 6.56 8.86
CA ILE A 631 -22.56 6.95 7.97
C ILE A 631 -23.10 7.64 6.72
N VAL A 632 -24.23 7.15 6.21
CA VAL A 632 -24.98 7.77 5.11
C VAL A 632 -26.31 8.29 5.64
N THR A 633 -26.68 9.49 5.22
CA THR A 633 -27.98 10.09 5.49
C THR A 633 -28.66 10.54 4.21
N SER A 634 -29.99 10.66 4.24
CA SER A 634 -30.71 11.35 3.17
C SER A 634 -30.36 12.84 3.22
N LEU A 635 -30.03 13.39 2.06
CA LEU A 635 -29.79 14.83 1.91
C LEU A 635 -31.13 15.57 1.98
N LYS A 636 -31.21 16.62 2.80
CA LYS A 636 -32.38 17.48 2.91
C LYS A 636 -32.13 18.78 2.14
N SER A 637 -32.82 18.91 1.01
CA SER A 637 -32.72 20.04 0.10
C SER A 637 -33.77 21.13 0.36
N THR A 638 -34.01 21.51 1.63
CA THR A 638 -34.99 22.56 1.92
C THR A 638 -34.50 23.95 1.51
N ASN A 639 -33.21 24.22 1.71
CA ASN A 639 -32.52 25.41 1.23
C ASN A 639 -31.03 25.08 0.93
N PRO A 640 -30.33 25.88 0.12
CA PRO A 640 -28.96 25.59 -0.28
C PRO A 640 -27.97 25.52 0.90
N LEU A 641 -28.18 26.33 1.94
CA LEU A 641 -27.31 26.37 3.12
C LEU A 641 -27.41 25.09 3.96
N GLN A 642 -28.61 24.53 4.10
CA GLN A 642 -28.84 23.26 4.78
C GLN A 642 -28.19 22.14 4.00
N THR A 643 -28.37 22.09 2.68
CA THR A 643 -27.73 21.11 1.81
C THR A 643 -26.21 21.12 2.01
N LEU A 644 -25.60 22.32 1.98
CA LEU A 644 -24.17 22.50 2.20
C LEU A 644 -23.73 22.06 3.60
N SER A 645 -24.48 22.47 4.62
CA SER A 645 -24.21 22.11 6.02
C SER A 645 -24.26 20.60 6.25
N GLU A 646 -25.22 19.90 5.62
CA GLU A 646 -25.34 18.44 5.71
C GLU A 646 -24.18 17.73 5.02
N MET A 647 -23.71 18.22 3.87
CA MET A 647 -22.56 17.66 3.16
C MET A 647 -21.23 17.88 3.89
N ARG A 648 -21.09 18.97 4.65
CA ARG A 648 -19.90 19.26 5.48
C ARG A 648 -20.00 18.71 6.90
N ARG A 649 -21.04 17.93 7.21
CA ARG A 649 -21.25 17.41 8.55
C ARG A 649 -20.18 16.38 8.91
N LEU A 650 -19.69 16.51 10.13
CA LEU A 650 -18.75 15.59 10.75
C LEU A 650 -19.47 14.82 11.85
N ARG A 651 -19.09 13.56 12.06
CA ARG A 651 -19.62 12.74 13.15
C ARG A 651 -18.51 12.24 14.05
N LEU A 652 -18.64 12.61 15.32
CA LEU A 652 -17.87 12.05 16.43
C LEU A 652 -18.32 10.62 16.73
N ARG A 653 -17.38 9.68 16.79
CA ARG A 653 -17.63 8.29 17.19
C ARG A 653 -17.57 8.12 18.70
N VAL A 654 -18.56 8.69 19.39
CA VAL A 654 -18.76 8.50 20.83
C VAL A 654 -20.12 7.90 21.09
N GLN A 655 -20.21 6.99 22.08
CA GLN A 655 -21.50 6.47 22.52
C GLN A 655 -22.33 7.60 23.13
N TYR A 656 -23.56 7.76 22.64
CA TYR A 656 -24.47 8.83 23.05
C TYR A 656 -24.75 8.84 24.56
N ALA A 657 -24.73 7.66 25.19
CA ALA A 657 -25.04 7.45 26.62
C ALA A 657 -23.81 7.41 27.55
N ALA A 658 -22.59 7.53 27.04
CA ALA A 658 -21.41 7.59 27.91
C ALA A 658 -21.40 8.92 28.69
N LYS A 659 -20.81 8.96 29.90
CA LYS A 659 -20.44 10.24 30.54
C LYS A 659 -19.40 10.93 29.65
N LEU A 660 -19.89 11.73 28.70
CA LEU A 660 -19.07 12.50 27.79
C LEU A 660 -18.51 13.69 28.58
N GLY A 661 -17.29 13.53 29.11
CA GLY A 661 -16.47 14.67 29.53
C GLY A 661 -15.97 15.46 28.32
N ASP A 662 -14.68 15.76 28.30
CA ASP A 662 -13.95 16.62 27.35
C ASP A 662 -14.20 16.34 25.85
N ALA A 663 -14.70 15.16 25.44
CA ALA A 663 -15.02 14.88 24.03
C ALA A 663 -16.10 15.81 23.40
N ARG A 664 -16.90 16.52 24.21
CA ARG A 664 -17.85 17.56 23.72
C ARG A 664 -17.35 18.99 23.91
N TYR A 665 -16.29 19.18 24.70
CA TYR A 665 -15.63 20.46 24.95
C TYR A 665 -14.22 20.35 24.35
N PRO A 666 -14.07 20.61 23.04
CA PRO A 666 -12.79 20.49 22.34
C PRO A 666 -11.69 21.38 22.92
#